data_AF-A0AAD3YDI8-F1
#
_entry.id   AF-A0AAD3YDI8-F1
#
_cell.length_a   1.000
_cell.length_b   1.000
_cell.length_c   1.000
_cell.angle_alpha   90.00
_cell.angle_beta   90.00
_cell.angle_gamma   90.00
#
_symmetry.space_group_name_H-M   'P 1'
#
loop_
_entity.id
_entity.type
_entity.pdbx_description
1 polymer ?
#
loop_
_entity_poly.entity_id
_entity_poly.type
_entity_poly.pdbx_seq_one_letter_code
_entity_poly.pdbx_strand_id
1 'polypeptide(L)'
;MSPTGAPNGLNTQPGTPRVPSSTATVAGIINRVASVSISPPSPPPEKNLSTRSPPASFQSSFESSVSVSPKTMPTAQPDTKQVFFGLDAQRRLSASSTSSVDGARLRAAFRNAATSVWVITSAHAGSPVGFTAITVNSVCVDPPMVSFNVGRTSSSLDTLSRSLRFAAHLLDEGQGHLATRFAATTSKRFLSDDWSWGEDGLPKLPSLARFSGEIVSFNAAGDNLLAIGRVDHIALLPGKPLVYHGGVYGSLTPPASKKRIYLNAFDMCCVGHQSPGLWTYPSDQASTYKDLEYWTNLAQLLERGGFDTLFLADVVGIYDVYRGSRDAAVRSASQVPVNDPVGPISAMAAVTKRLGFGVTVSLTYELPYAFARRMSTLDHLTKGRVAWNIVTSYLKSAATNLGLEMQVPHDERYNIAEEFMEVCYKLWESSWEDDAVLQPMEAAEKGIYADPGKVHDIEHEGKYFRVPGAHLCEPSPQRTPYLFQAGASTKGQAFAAKHAESVFIAGPTIPHLKKITSGIRASAREQGRDPTSVKVFALVTIITGPTEDEAQAKYDEYRQHANIEGALALYGGWAGVDLSAIDVDQPLEYVENDAIRSVNRMWSKQGPGDLVWTPRKIAEKISIGGLGPLIVGSATNVANQLEQWVDEADLDGFNLAYAVTPSTFEDIIEFIVPELRHRGRLPEQAEDAPRKTLRELMGGPGATSHVARDHPAYKYKR
;
A
#
# COMPACT_ATOMS: atom_id res chain seq x y z
N MET A 1 4.42 -9.93 78.50
CA MET A 1 3.42 -9.31 79.39
C MET A 1 2.61 -8.33 78.55
N SER A 2 1.29 -8.51 78.44
CA SER A 2 0.36 -7.42 78.08
C SER A 2 0.26 -6.46 79.28
N PRO A 3 -0.07 -5.17 79.09
CA PRO A 3 -1.46 -4.71 78.86
C PRO A 3 -1.56 -3.72 77.66
N THR A 4 -2.66 -3.52 76.92
CA THR A 4 -4.02 -3.02 77.28
C THR A 4 -4.00 -1.65 78.00
N GLY A 5 -4.93 -0.71 77.80
CA GLY A 5 -6.14 -0.61 76.98
C GLY A 5 -6.69 0.84 77.04
N ALA A 6 -7.86 1.11 76.42
CA ALA A 6 -8.44 2.46 76.26
C ALA A 6 -8.90 3.14 77.58
N PRO A 7 -9.34 4.42 77.50
CA PRO A 7 -10.79 4.65 77.63
C PRO A 7 -11.40 5.70 76.67
N ASN A 8 -12.74 5.72 76.63
CA ASN A 8 -13.61 6.53 75.76
C ASN A 8 -13.75 8.01 76.20
N GLY A 9 -14.12 8.88 75.26
CA GLY A 9 -14.65 10.24 75.55
C GLY A 9 -15.27 10.91 74.30
N LEU A 10 -16.53 11.34 74.39
CA LEU A 10 -17.32 11.93 73.30
C LEU A 10 -17.26 13.48 73.26
N ASN A 11 -17.56 14.04 72.08
CA ASN A 11 -17.90 15.45 71.77
C ASN A 11 -16.83 16.54 71.97
N THR A 12 -16.37 17.14 70.85
CA THR A 12 -16.79 18.48 70.37
C THR A 12 -16.25 18.75 68.94
N GLN A 13 -17.07 19.28 68.03
CA GLN A 13 -16.62 19.95 66.78
C GLN A 13 -16.59 21.48 66.99
N PRO A 14 -15.72 22.22 66.29
CA PRO A 14 -16.00 22.76 64.93
C PRO A 14 -14.81 22.56 63.97
N GLY A 15 -14.88 22.79 62.65
CA GLY A 15 -16.01 23.14 61.78
C GLY A 15 -15.46 23.47 60.37
N THR A 16 -16.01 22.87 59.31
CA THR A 16 -15.58 23.07 57.92
C THR A 16 -16.57 23.94 57.13
N PRO A 17 -16.11 24.79 56.20
CA PRO A 17 -16.99 25.65 55.40
C PRO A 17 -17.75 24.83 54.33
N ARG A 18 -19.03 25.17 54.14
CA ARG A 18 -19.94 24.52 53.18
C ARG A 18 -19.91 25.19 51.80
N VAL A 19 -20.10 24.38 50.76
CA VAL A 19 -20.76 24.79 49.50
C VAL A 19 -22.05 23.95 49.39
N PRO A 20 -23.23 24.55 49.18
CA PRO A 20 -24.50 23.80 49.25
C PRO A 20 -24.95 23.23 47.91
N SER A 21 -25.51 22.02 47.96
CA SER A 21 -26.46 21.51 46.99
C SER A 21 -27.90 21.66 47.53
N SER A 22 -28.88 21.84 46.66
CA SER A 22 -30.29 21.62 47.01
C SER A 22 -31.12 21.18 45.82
N THR A 23 -31.72 19.99 45.94
CA THR A 23 -32.72 19.41 45.04
C THR A 23 -34.12 19.91 45.39
N ALA A 24 -34.99 20.12 44.38
CA ALA A 24 -36.44 19.98 44.54
C ALA A 24 -37.17 19.77 43.19
N THR A 25 -37.98 18.73 43.19
CA THR A 25 -38.93 18.20 42.18
C THR A 25 -40.00 19.19 41.71
N VAL A 26 -40.53 19.03 40.49
CA VAL A 26 -41.98 18.83 40.15
C VAL A 26 -42.20 18.82 38.63
N ALA A 27 -43.13 17.98 38.17
CA ALA A 27 -43.51 17.83 36.76
C ALA A 27 -44.80 18.60 36.40
N GLY A 28 -44.96 19.01 35.13
CA GLY A 28 -46.27 19.25 34.53
C GLY A 28 -46.39 20.47 33.60
N ILE A 29 -47.13 20.27 32.49
CA ILE A 29 -47.77 21.29 31.61
C ILE A 29 -46.77 22.09 30.73
N ILE A 30 -46.55 21.77 29.44
CA ILE A 30 -47.43 21.82 28.24
C ILE A 30 -47.86 23.24 27.81
N ASN A 31 -47.42 23.64 26.60
CA ASN A 31 -47.93 24.70 25.71
C ASN A 31 -47.77 26.20 26.10
N ARG A 32 -46.78 26.90 25.50
CA ARG A 32 -46.96 27.79 24.29
C ARG A 32 -45.72 28.69 24.01
N VAL A 33 -45.61 29.14 22.74
CA VAL A 33 -44.74 30.24 22.20
C VAL A 33 -43.24 29.89 22.10
N ALA A 34 -42.50 30.04 20.99
CA ALA A 34 -42.84 30.41 19.61
C ALA A 34 -42.00 29.62 18.58
N SER A 35 -42.48 29.55 17.34
CA SER A 35 -41.81 28.93 16.19
C SER A 35 -40.62 29.73 15.66
N VAL A 36 -39.47 29.08 15.47
CA VAL A 36 -38.39 29.54 14.58
C VAL A 36 -38.23 28.51 13.47
N SER A 37 -38.55 28.90 12.24
CA SER A 37 -38.39 28.05 11.06
C SER A 37 -37.02 28.30 10.44
N ILE A 38 -36.21 27.25 10.28
CA ILE A 38 -34.93 27.30 9.56
C ILE A 38 -35.15 26.67 8.17
N SER A 39 -35.10 27.50 7.13
CA SER A 39 -35.20 27.07 5.73
C SER A 39 -33.83 26.71 5.15
N PRO A 40 -33.75 25.77 4.18
CA PRO A 40 -32.49 25.40 3.53
C PRO A 40 -31.96 26.51 2.59
N PRO A 41 -30.65 26.54 2.30
CA PRO A 41 -30.04 27.57 1.44
C PRO A 41 -30.38 27.36 -0.05
N SER A 42 -30.62 28.47 -0.75
CA SER A 42 -30.85 28.52 -2.20
C SER A 42 -29.53 28.52 -3.00
N PRO A 43 -29.50 28.03 -4.25
CA PRO A 43 -28.32 28.05 -5.10
C PRO A 43 -27.94 29.47 -5.58
N PRO A 44 -26.67 29.72 -5.96
CA PRO A 44 -26.20 31.02 -6.42
C PRO A 44 -26.71 31.37 -7.84
N PRO A 45 -26.83 32.68 -8.18
CA PRO A 45 -27.41 33.11 -9.45
C PRO A 45 -26.41 33.12 -10.61
N GLU A 46 -26.89 32.74 -11.80
CA GLU A 46 -26.18 32.97 -13.06
C GLU A 46 -25.98 34.48 -13.32
N LYS A 47 -24.80 34.87 -13.81
CA LYS A 47 -24.53 36.23 -14.32
C LYS A 47 -24.07 36.21 -15.76
N ASN A 48 -24.97 36.65 -16.63
CA ASN A 48 -24.62 37.08 -17.99
C ASN A 48 -23.58 38.21 -17.94
N LEU A 49 -22.56 38.10 -18.79
CA LEU A 49 -21.59 39.17 -19.05
C LEU A 49 -21.60 39.50 -20.55
N SER A 50 -22.00 40.72 -20.89
CA SER A 50 -21.81 41.27 -22.24
C SER A 50 -21.17 42.66 -22.19
N THR A 51 -20.21 42.87 -23.09
CA THR A 51 -19.75 44.15 -23.65
C THR A 51 -19.22 45.25 -22.70
N ARG A 52 -17.91 45.56 -22.81
CA ARG A 52 -17.37 46.89 -23.20
C ARG A 52 -15.82 46.91 -23.29
N SER A 53 -15.30 47.53 -24.36
CA SER A 53 -13.89 47.95 -24.58
C SER A 53 -13.75 49.47 -24.23
N PRO A 54 -12.66 50.25 -24.55
CA PRO A 54 -11.31 49.97 -25.12
C PRO A 54 -10.22 50.35 -24.05
N PRO A 55 -9.00 50.94 -24.27
CA PRO A 55 -8.15 51.29 -25.44
C PRO A 55 -7.12 50.15 -25.77
N ALA A 56 -6.07 50.20 -26.62
CA ALA A 56 -5.14 51.20 -27.22
C ALA A 56 -3.96 51.66 -26.31
N SER A 57 -2.68 51.71 -26.70
CA SER A 57 -2.01 51.50 -28.01
C SER A 57 -0.49 51.32 -27.84
N PHE A 58 0.19 50.58 -28.72
CA PHE A 58 1.46 51.02 -29.34
C PHE A 58 1.79 50.19 -30.60
N GLN A 59 2.23 50.87 -31.67
CA GLN A 59 2.72 50.32 -32.95
C GLN A 59 4.21 49.92 -32.78
N SER A 60 4.94 49.26 -33.69
CA SER A 60 4.87 49.12 -35.15
C SER A 60 5.68 47.87 -35.60
N SER A 61 5.16 47.05 -36.50
CA SER A 61 5.50 46.98 -37.95
C SER A 61 6.84 46.32 -38.32
N PHE A 62 6.75 45.17 -39.01
CA PHE A 62 7.18 45.10 -40.42
C PHE A 62 6.26 44.16 -41.22
N GLU A 63 5.85 44.60 -42.41
CA GLU A 63 4.82 43.99 -43.25
C GLU A 63 5.42 43.00 -44.27
N SER A 64 4.68 42.01 -44.79
CA SER A 64 3.80 42.15 -45.97
C SER A 64 2.94 40.88 -46.11
N SER A 65 1.61 40.93 -46.14
CA SER A 65 0.72 41.20 -47.30
C SER A 65 0.87 40.15 -48.43
N VAL A 66 -0.20 39.54 -48.97
CA VAL A 66 -1.45 40.15 -49.52
C VAL A 66 -2.75 39.37 -49.16
N SER A 67 -3.87 40.10 -49.22
CA SER A 67 -5.25 39.82 -48.79
C SER A 67 -6.17 39.16 -49.86
N VAL A 68 -7.01 38.16 -49.55
CA VAL A 68 -8.47 38.19 -49.18
C VAL A 68 -9.51 38.38 -50.32
N SER A 69 -10.23 37.28 -50.63
CA SER A 69 -11.70 37.14 -50.92
C SER A 69 -12.39 37.88 -52.10
N PRO A 70 -13.69 37.60 -52.40
CA PRO A 70 -14.40 36.31 -52.48
C PRO A 70 -15.22 36.13 -53.79
N LYS A 71 -15.57 34.89 -54.17
CA LYS A 71 -16.74 34.61 -55.05
C LYS A 71 -17.48 33.33 -54.66
N THR A 72 -18.81 33.38 -54.77
CA THR A 72 -19.77 32.32 -54.46
C THR A 72 -19.84 31.23 -55.54
N MET A 73 -19.99 29.96 -55.10
CA MET A 73 -20.59 28.79 -55.78
C MET A 73 -20.35 28.60 -57.30
N PRO A 74 -19.85 27.43 -57.72
CA PRO A 74 -20.84 26.40 -58.09
C PRO A 74 -20.49 24.95 -57.72
N THR A 75 -21.51 24.10 -57.76
CA THR A 75 -21.42 22.64 -57.73
C THR A 75 -20.64 22.09 -58.93
N ALA A 76 -19.52 21.42 -58.66
CA ALA A 76 -18.85 20.50 -59.59
C ALA A 76 -18.14 19.40 -58.78
N GLN A 77 -18.17 18.16 -59.26
CA GLN A 77 -17.52 17.01 -58.63
C GLN A 77 -15.99 17.16 -58.69
N PRO A 78 -15.23 16.85 -57.62
CA PRO A 78 -13.81 16.61 -57.73
C PRO A 78 -13.56 15.17 -58.20
N ASP A 79 -12.74 15.02 -59.24
CA ASP A 79 -12.38 13.75 -59.87
C ASP A 79 -11.97 12.65 -58.88
N THR A 80 -12.67 11.52 -58.94
CA THR A 80 -12.15 10.26 -58.40
C THR A 80 -10.92 9.83 -59.21
N LYS A 81 -9.72 10.20 -58.74
CA LYS A 81 -8.51 9.43 -59.04
C LYS A 81 -8.67 8.04 -58.43
N GLN A 82 -9.25 7.13 -59.21
CA GLN A 82 -9.34 5.71 -58.88
C GLN A 82 -7.93 5.13 -58.76
N VAL A 83 -7.47 4.96 -57.52
CA VAL A 83 -6.22 4.27 -57.22
C VAL A 83 -6.47 2.75 -57.32
N PHE A 84 -6.53 2.24 -58.55
CA PHE A 84 -6.63 0.81 -58.86
C PHE A 84 -5.30 0.10 -58.57
N PHE A 85 -5.08 -0.38 -57.34
CA PHE A 85 -3.84 -1.10 -56.97
C PHE A 85 -3.84 -2.62 -57.22
N GLY A 86 -4.95 -3.22 -57.68
CA GLY A 86 -5.04 -4.68 -57.86
C GLY A 86 -4.18 -5.27 -58.99
N LEU A 87 -4.23 -4.67 -60.19
CA LEU A 87 -3.61 -5.25 -61.39
C LEU A 87 -2.13 -4.88 -61.55
N ASP A 88 -1.74 -3.67 -61.14
CA ASP A 88 -0.39 -3.15 -61.36
C ASP A 88 0.63 -3.78 -60.39
N ALA A 89 0.19 -4.14 -59.17
CA ALA A 89 1.02 -4.86 -58.20
C ALA A 89 1.38 -6.29 -58.68
N GLN A 90 0.42 -7.02 -59.26
CA GLN A 90 0.70 -8.33 -59.86
C GLN A 90 1.67 -8.23 -61.04
N ARG A 91 1.56 -7.20 -61.89
CA ARG A 91 2.55 -6.95 -62.95
C ARG A 91 3.96 -6.76 -62.39
N ARG A 92 4.14 -5.90 -61.38
CA ARG A 92 5.45 -5.66 -60.74
C ARG A 92 6.04 -6.91 -60.08
N LEU A 93 5.21 -7.73 -59.44
CA LEU A 93 5.64 -9.03 -58.89
C LEU A 93 6.04 -10.02 -59.98
N SER A 94 5.34 -10.05 -61.13
CA SER A 94 5.68 -10.93 -62.26
C SER A 94 6.89 -10.46 -63.08
N ALA A 95 7.18 -9.16 -63.11
CA ALA A 95 8.30 -8.57 -63.83
C ALA A 95 9.64 -8.64 -63.08
N SER A 96 9.62 -9.01 -61.79
CA SER A 96 10.80 -9.10 -60.92
C SER A 96 11.23 -10.55 -60.70
N SER A 97 11.82 -11.17 -61.73
CA SER A 97 12.33 -12.55 -61.64
C SER A 97 13.76 -12.66 -61.05
N THR A 98 14.34 -11.55 -60.59
CA THR A 98 15.72 -11.47 -60.10
C THR A 98 15.85 -10.78 -58.74
N SER A 99 15.17 -11.33 -57.72
CA SER A 99 15.52 -11.02 -56.32
C SER A 99 16.95 -11.48 -56.03
N SER A 100 17.81 -10.57 -55.55
CA SER A 100 19.15 -10.90 -55.04
C SER A 100 19.10 -11.57 -53.66
N VAL A 101 17.93 -11.58 -53.00
CA VAL A 101 17.70 -12.21 -51.70
C VAL A 101 17.04 -13.58 -51.91
N ASP A 102 17.76 -14.62 -51.53
CA ASP A 102 17.26 -15.99 -51.45
C ASP A 102 16.18 -16.12 -50.35
N GLY A 103 15.05 -16.73 -50.70
CA GLY A 103 13.96 -17.01 -49.77
C GLY A 103 14.35 -17.90 -48.58
N ALA A 104 15.40 -18.73 -48.69
CA ALA A 104 15.94 -19.47 -47.56
C ALA A 104 16.63 -18.55 -46.53
N ARG A 105 17.35 -17.51 -46.98
CA ARG A 105 17.91 -16.47 -46.09
C ARG A 105 16.82 -15.68 -45.39
N LEU A 106 15.74 -15.31 -46.11
CA LEU A 106 14.59 -14.63 -45.51
C LEU A 106 13.92 -15.52 -44.42
N ARG A 107 13.69 -16.80 -44.72
CA ARG A 107 13.17 -17.77 -43.73
C ARG A 107 14.11 -17.97 -42.53
N ALA A 108 15.43 -17.92 -42.73
CA ALA A 108 16.40 -18.02 -41.64
C ALA A 108 16.36 -16.78 -40.73
N ALA A 109 16.23 -15.57 -41.29
CA ALA A 109 16.06 -14.35 -40.51
C ALA A 109 14.77 -14.39 -39.67
N PHE A 110 13.63 -14.72 -40.28
CA PHE A 110 12.35 -14.83 -39.58
C PHE A 110 12.27 -16.02 -38.60
N ARG A 111 13.14 -17.04 -38.70
CA ARG A 111 13.24 -18.10 -37.68
C ARG A 111 13.77 -17.55 -36.33
N ASN A 112 14.53 -16.46 -36.36
CA ASN A 112 15.04 -15.78 -35.16
C ASN A 112 14.10 -14.67 -34.66
N ALA A 113 12.94 -14.46 -35.32
CA ALA A 113 11.90 -13.57 -34.80
C ALA A 113 11.00 -14.35 -33.83
N ALA A 114 10.89 -13.88 -32.60
CA ALA A 114 9.92 -14.40 -31.64
C ALA A 114 8.51 -13.95 -32.03
N THR A 115 7.57 -14.89 -32.16
CA THR A 115 6.19 -14.61 -32.61
C THR A 115 5.17 -15.33 -31.72
N SER A 116 4.04 -14.67 -31.44
CA SER A 116 2.89 -15.32 -30.78
C SER A 116 2.25 -16.36 -31.72
N VAL A 117 1.82 -17.48 -31.18
CA VAL A 117 1.21 -18.57 -31.96
C VAL A 117 -0.31 -18.53 -31.90
N TRP A 118 -0.94 -18.55 -33.07
CA TRP A 118 -2.39 -18.52 -33.23
C TRP A 118 -2.90 -19.73 -34.01
N VAL A 119 -4.18 -20.06 -33.84
CA VAL A 119 -4.92 -20.93 -34.78
C VAL A 119 -6.07 -20.15 -35.39
N ILE A 120 -6.02 -20.00 -36.72
CA ILE A 120 -7.15 -19.49 -37.50
C ILE A 120 -8.09 -20.65 -37.80
N THR A 121 -9.38 -20.48 -37.53
CA THR A 121 -10.43 -21.44 -37.89
C THR A 121 -11.55 -20.76 -38.66
N SER A 122 -12.29 -21.55 -39.44
CA SER A 122 -13.47 -21.12 -40.19
C SER A 122 -14.39 -22.33 -40.40
N ALA A 123 -15.61 -22.11 -40.84
CA ALA A 123 -16.52 -23.18 -41.23
C ALA A 123 -17.43 -22.75 -42.40
N HIS A 124 -17.79 -23.70 -43.24
CA HIS A 124 -18.81 -23.54 -44.28
C HIS A 124 -19.63 -24.83 -44.37
N ALA A 125 -20.96 -24.71 -44.46
CA ALA A 125 -21.89 -25.84 -44.47
C ALA A 125 -21.63 -26.88 -43.34
N GLY A 126 -21.32 -26.40 -42.12
CA GLY A 126 -21.04 -27.26 -40.96
C GLY A 126 -19.68 -27.97 -40.97
N SER A 127 -18.86 -27.81 -42.01
CA SER A 127 -17.52 -28.41 -42.10
C SER A 127 -16.46 -27.46 -41.54
N PRO A 128 -15.74 -27.82 -40.45
CA PRO A 128 -14.73 -26.97 -39.84
C PRO A 128 -13.38 -27.06 -40.57
N VAL A 129 -12.69 -25.93 -40.70
CA VAL A 129 -11.29 -25.85 -41.14
C VAL A 129 -10.48 -24.99 -40.18
N GLY A 130 -9.17 -25.16 -40.20
CA GLY A 130 -8.26 -24.27 -39.49
C GLY A 130 -6.79 -24.61 -39.70
N PHE A 131 -5.91 -23.68 -39.38
CA PHE A 131 -4.47 -23.79 -39.54
C PHE A 131 -3.71 -22.91 -38.53
N THR A 132 -2.49 -23.30 -38.18
CA THR A 132 -1.61 -22.53 -37.30
C THR A 132 -1.04 -21.31 -38.03
N ALA A 133 -1.11 -20.14 -37.42
CA ALA A 133 -0.60 -18.88 -37.94
C ALA A 133 0.28 -18.18 -36.91
N ILE A 134 1.38 -17.58 -37.38
CA ILE A 134 2.26 -16.68 -36.60
C ILE A 134 2.25 -15.26 -37.16
N THR A 135 1.27 -14.97 -38.03
CA THR A 135 1.16 -13.75 -38.84
C THR A 135 -0.03 -12.88 -38.46
N VAL A 136 -0.68 -13.17 -37.33
CA VAL A 136 -1.81 -12.39 -36.83
C VAL A 136 -1.32 -11.05 -36.29
N ASN A 137 -1.72 -9.96 -36.92
CA ASN A 137 -1.33 -8.59 -36.55
C ASN A 137 -2.56 -7.68 -36.44
N SER A 138 -2.53 -6.72 -35.51
CA SER A 138 -3.51 -5.63 -35.49
C SER A 138 -3.33 -4.73 -36.71
N VAL A 139 -4.45 -4.27 -37.30
CA VAL A 139 -4.48 -3.40 -38.50
C VAL A 139 -5.06 -2.03 -38.16
N CYS A 140 -6.16 -2.00 -37.42
CA CYS A 140 -6.78 -0.79 -36.90
C CYS A 140 -7.53 -1.08 -35.60
N VAL A 141 -7.70 -0.07 -34.75
CA VAL A 141 -8.50 -0.15 -33.53
C VAL A 141 -9.95 0.26 -33.79
N ASP A 142 -10.20 1.18 -34.73
CA ASP A 142 -11.55 1.61 -35.13
C ASP A 142 -11.68 1.72 -36.66
N PRO A 143 -12.51 0.88 -37.32
CA PRO A 143 -13.11 -0.31 -36.75
C PRO A 143 -12.03 -1.33 -36.36
N PRO A 144 -12.25 -2.19 -35.34
CA PRO A 144 -11.27 -3.16 -34.90
C PRO A 144 -11.00 -4.19 -36.00
N MET A 145 -9.75 -4.24 -36.47
CA MET A 145 -9.33 -5.08 -37.58
C MET A 145 -8.02 -5.80 -37.29
N VAL A 146 -7.93 -7.05 -37.75
CA VAL A 146 -6.72 -7.87 -37.74
C VAL A 146 -6.38 -8.33 -39.16
N SER A 147 -5.13 -8.72 -39.36
CA SER A 147 -4.67 -9.36 -40.59
C SER A 147 -3.96 -10.67 -40.30
N PHE A 148 -4.02 -11.60 -41.24
CA PHE A 148 -3.28 -12.86 -41.19
C PHE A 148 -3.00 -13.38 -42.61
N ASN A 149 -1.90 -14.12 -42.77
CA ASN A 149 -1.57 -14.73 -44.06
C ASN A 149 -2.15 -16.14 -44.17
N VAL A 150 -2.68 -16.46 -45.34
CA VAL A 150 -3.10 -17.82 -45.74
C VAL A 150 -2.42 -18.21 -47.05
N GLY A 151 -1.75 -19.36 -47.08
CA GLY A 151 -1.11 -19.87 -48.30
C GLY A 151 -2.14 -20.22 -49.37
N ARG A 152 -1.82 -19.96 -50.65
CA ARG A 152 -2.73 -20.26 -51.78
C ARG A 152 -2.99 -21.76 -51.98
N THR A 153 -2.14 -22.61 -51.39
CA THR A 153 -2.27 -24.07 -51.33
C THR A 153 -2.90 -24.57 -50.02
N SER A 154 -3.33 -23.67 -49.12
CA SER A 154 -3.96 -24.06 -47.85
C SER A 154 -5.31 -24.72 -48.07
N SER A 155 -5.51 -25.90 -47.47
CA SER A 155 -6.80 -26.60 -47.45
C SER A 155 -7.93 -25.81 -46.79
N SER A 156 -7.62 -24.76 -46.02
CA SER A 156 -8.61 -23.89 -45.39
C SER A 156 -9.05 -22.71 -46.27
N LEU A 157 -8.37 -22.44 -47.39
CA LEU A 157 -8.60 -21.23 -48.18
C LEU A 157 -9.99 -21.19 -48.83
N ASP A 158 -10.42 -22.27 -49.47
CA ASP A 158 -11.74 -22.34 -50.12
C ASP A 158 -12.89 -22.04 -49.13
N THR A 159 -12.84 -22.63 -47.92
CA THR A 159 -13.80 -22.38 -46.84
C THR A 159 -13.76 -20.94 -46.34
N LEU A 160 -12.57 -20.34 -46.17
CA LEU A 160 -12.41 -18.95 -45.76
C LEU A 160 -12.96 -17.97 -46.83
N SER A 161 -12.71 -18.25 -48.11
CA SER A 161 -13.20 -17.42 -49.22
C SER A 161 -14.70 -17.58 -49.50
N ARG A 162 -15.32 -18.74 -49.16
CA ARG A 162 -16.78 -18.95 -49.27
C ARG A 162 -17.57 -18.42 -48.07
N SER A 163 -17.04 -18.59 -46.87
CA SER A 163 -17.73 -18.14 -45.65
C SER A 163 -17.55 -16.64 -45.39
N LEU A 164 -16.38 -16.09 -45.76
CA LEU A 164 -15.90 -14.78 -45.32
C LEU A 164 -15.93 -14.60 -43.79
N ARG A 165 -15.89 -15.70 -43.02
CA ARG A 165 -15.92 -15.69 -41.55
C ARG A 165 -14.67 -16.38 -40.99
N PHE A 166 -14.12 -15.82 -39.92
CA PHE A 166 -12.94 -16.37 -39.25
C PHE A 166 -13.05 -16.27 -37.73
N ALA A 167 -12.38 -17.19 -37.04
CA ALA A 167 -12.03 -17.04 -35.63
C ALA A 167 -10.52 -17.28 -35.43
N ALA A 168 -9.85 -16.35 -34.77
CA ALA A 168 -8.42 -16.39 -34.47
C ALA A 168 -8.20 -16.65 -32.97
N HIS A 169 -7.46 -17.71 -32.65
CA HIS A 169 -7.25 -18.20 -31.29
C HIS A 169 -5.79 -18.04 -30.86
N LEU A 170 -5.48 -17.16 -29.89
CA LEU A 170 -4.14 -17.01 -29.32
C LEU A 170 -3.86 -18.15 -28.33
N LEU A 171 -2.84 -18.96 -28.58
CA LEU A 171 -2.57 -20.14 -27.76
C LEU A 171 -1.82 -19.81 -26.46
N ASP A 172 -2.10 -20.58 -25.41
CA ASP A 172 -1.38 -20.60 -24.13
C ASP A 172 -0.11 -21.47 -24.18
N GLU A 173 0.85 -21.25 -23.27
CA GLU A 173 2.09 -22.01 -23.16
C GLU A 173 1.90 -23.54 -23.07
N GLY A 174 0.79 -24.02 -22.48
CA GLY A 174 0.44 -25.45 -22.46
C GLY A 174 -0.09 -26.02 -23.78
N GLN A 175 -0.41 -25.18 -24.77
CA GLN A 175 -1.18 -25.54 -25.97
C GLN A 175 -0.33 -25.81 -27.22
N GLY A 176 0.97 -26.05 -27.07
CA GLY A 176 1.87 -26.42 -28.19
C GLY A 176 1.38 -27.61 -29.03
N HIS A 177 0.64 -28.55 -28.42
CA HIS A 177 0.02 -29.68 -29.12
C HIS A 177 -1.03 -29.24 -30.16
N LEU A 178 -1.82 -28.18 -29.88
CA LEU A 178 -2.76 -27.60 -30.84
C LEU A 178 -1.99 -26.97 -32.01
N ALA A 179 -0.94 -26.19 -31.71
CA ALA A 179 -0.09 -25.57 -32.73
C ALA A 179 0.51 -26.58 -33.71
N THR A 180 1.02 -27.71 -33.19
CA THR A 180 1.53 -28.81 -34.02
C THR A 180 0.41 -29.46 -34.85
N ARG A 181 -0.75 -29.76 -34.26
CA ARG A 181 -1.87 -30.40 -34.98
C ARG A 181 -2.38 -29.54 -36.14
N PHE A 182 -2.58 -28.24 -35.90
CA PHE A 182 -3.09 -27.31 -36.91
C PHE A 182 -2.03 -26.88 -37.93
N ALA A 183 -0.73 -27.13 -37.70
CA ALA A 183 0.33 -26.99 -38.70
C ALA A 183 0.44 -28.20 -39.65
N ALA A 184 -0.01 -29.39 -39.23
CA ALA A 184 0.12 -30.62 -40.02
C ALA A 184 -0.74 -30.60 -41.31
N THR A 185 -0.23 -31.18 -42.40
CA THR A 185 -0.85 -31.24 -43.73
C THR A 185 -2.00 -32.25 -43.87
N THR A 186 -2.58 -32.74 -42.76
CA THR A 186 -3.55 -33.85 -42.76
C THR A 186 -5.00 -33.39 -42.57
N SER A 187 -5.95 -34.22 -42.99
CA SER A 187 -7.40 -34.01 -42.85
C SER A 187 -7.94 -34.21 -41.42
N LYS A 188 -7.08 -34.49 -40.42
CA LYS A 188 -7.48 -34.95 -39.08
C LYS A 188 -7.49 -33.84 -37.99
N ARG A 189 -7.47 -32.56 -38.38
CA ARG A 189 -7.29 -31.41 -37.46
C ARG A 189 -8.41 -31.22 -36.40
N PHE A 190 -9.60 -31.78 -36.64
CA PHE A 190 -10.79 -31.68 -35.78
C PHE A 190 -11.33 -33.04 -35.30
N LEU A 191 -10.52 -34.11 -35.31
CA LEU A 191 -10.93 -35.45 -34.84
C LEU A 191 -10.75 -35.66 -33.32
N SER A 192 -10.49 -34.60 -32.57
CA SER A 192 -10.28 -34.60 -31.12
C SER A 192 -11.38 -33.80 -30.42
N ASP A 193 -11.66 -34.12 -29.16
CA ASP A 193 -12.74 -33.50 -28.37
C ASP A 193 -12.33 -32.18 -27.68
N ASP A 194 -11.19 -31.61 -28.09
CA ASP A 194 -10.60 -30.38 -27.54
C ASP A 194 -11.02 -29.11 -28.31
N TRP A 195 -12.17 -29.15 -28.97
CA TRP A 195 -12.82 -28.00 -29.60
C TRP A 195 -14.34 -28.12 -29.50
N SER A 196 -15.03 -26.99 -29.62
CA SER A 196 -16.49 -26.93 -29.65
C SER A 196 -16.99 -25.96 -30.72
N TRP A 197 -18.29 -25.94 -31.00
CA TRP A 197 -18.88 -24.83 -31.77
C TRP A 197 -19.05 -23.61 -30.86
N GLY A 198 -18.72 -22.42 -31.37
CA GLY A 198 -19.08 -21.14 -30.77
C GLY A 198 -20.49 -20.71 -31.17
N GLU A 199 -21.08 -19.80 -30.39
CA GLU A 199 -22.39 -19.18 -30.68
C GLU A 199 -22.39 -18.41 -32.01
N ASP A 200 -21.21 -18.00 -32.47
CA ASP A 200 -20.96 -17.36 -33.78
C ASP A 200 -20.89 -18.35 -34.96
N GLY A 201 -21.20 -19.64 -34.74
CA GLY A 201 -21.20 -20.68 -35.76
C GLY A 201 -19.80 -21.11 -36.23
N LEU A 202 -18.74 -20.67 -35.53
CA LEU A 202 -17.35 -20.97 -35.87
C LEU A 202 -16.74 -21.94 -34.86
N PRO A 203 -15.71 -22.72 -35.25
CA PRO A 203 -14.97 -23.54 -34.29
C PRO A 203 -14.39 -22.67 -33.16
N LYS A 204 -14.39 -23.24 -31.95
CA LYS A 204 -13.87 -22.63 -30.73
C LYS A 204 -12.87 -23.61 -30.11
N LEU A 205 -11.62 -23.17 -30.03
CA LEU A 205 -10.54 -23.87 -29.34
C LEU A 205 -10.33 -23.24 -27.95
N PRO A 206 -9.82 -23.98 -26.96
CA PRO A 206 -9.21 -23.40 -25.77
C PRO A 206 -8.08 -22.45 -26.18
N SER A 207 -8.11 -21.19 -25.70
CA SER A 207 -7.16 -20.15 -26.08
C SER A 207 -7.17 -18.99 -25.08
N LEU A 208 -6.08 -18.21 -25.00
CA LEU A 208 -5.98 -17.01 -24.16
C LEU A 208 -6.76 -15.83 -24.72
N ALA A 209 -6.84 -15.74 -26.04
CA ALA A 209 -7.73 -14.81 -26.71
C ALA A 209 -8.46 -15.53 -27.84
N ARG A 210 -9.69 -15.14 -28.10
CA ARG A 210 -10.44 -15.52 -29.30
C ARG A 210 -11.05 -14.28 -29.91
N PHE A 211 -10.66 -13.97 -31.14
CA PHE A 211 -11.29 -12.95 -31.97
C PHE A 211 -12.16 -13.67 -33.00
N SER A 212 -13.35 -13.16 -33.30
CA SER A 212 -14.14 -13.64 -34.44
C SER A 212 -14.86 -12.51 -35.16
N GLY A 213 -15.12 -12.74 -36.45
CA GLY A 213 -15.80 -11.76 -37.30
C GLY A 213 -15.64 -12.08 -38.80
N GLU A 214 -15.60 -11.02 -39.60
CA GLU A 214 -15.75 -11.06 -41.06
C GLU A 214 -14.47 -10.68 -41.81
N ILE A 215 -14.16 -11.41 -42.88
CA ILE A 215 -13.04 -11.11 -43.77
C ILE A 215 -13.50 -10.05 -44.77
N VAL A 216 -12.94 -8.85 -44.62
CA VAL A 216 -13.24 -7.67 -45.44
C VAL A 216 -12.52 -7.72 -46.79
N SER A 217 -11.30 -8.27 -46.84
CA SER A 217 -10.57 -8.44 -48.10
C SER A 217 -9.52 -9.55 -48.06
N PHE A 218 -9.23 -10.11 -49.23
CA PHE A 218 -8.04 -10.93 -49.50
C PHE A 218 -7.15 -10.19 -50.50
N ASN A 219 -5.89 -9.92 -50.13
CA ASN A 219 -4.93 -9.21 -50.96
C ASN A 219 -3.83 -10.17 -51.44
N ALA A 220 -3.52 -10.15 -52.73
CA ALA A 220 -2.55 -11.08 -53.31
C ALA A 220 -1.10 -10.75 -52.91
N ALA A 221 -0.42 -11.69 -52.24
CA ALA A 221 0.94 -11.54 -51.73
C ALA A 221 1.79 -12.76 -52.16
N GLY A 222 2.07 -12.86 -53.46
CA GLY A 222 2.86 -13.95 -54.04
C GLY A 222 2.15 -15.31 -53.98
N ASP A 223 2.75 -16.24 -53.23
CA ASP A 223 2.22 -17.59 -52.93
C ASP A 223 1.22 -17.59 -51.76
N ASN A 224 1.05 -16.45 -51.09
CA ASN A 224 0.11 -16.23 -49.99
C ASN A 224 -0.98 -15.20 -50.37
N LEU A 225 -2.03 -15.17 -49.57
CA LEU A 225 -3.01 -14.09 -49.52
C LEU A 225 -2.97 -13.46 -48.12
N LEU A 226 -2.92 -12.13 -48.06
CA LEU A 226 -3.13 -11.36 -46.83
C LEU A 226 -4.63 -11.15 -46.65
N ALA A 227 -5.23 -11.88 -45.70
CA ALA A 227 -6.60 -11.65 -45.28
C ALA A 227 -6.63 -10.48 -44.29
N ILE A 228 -7.58 -9.56 -44.47
CA ILE A 228 -7.90 -8.50 -43.50
C ILE A 228 -9.32 -8.77 -43.01
N GLY A 229 -9.48 -8.93 -41.70
CA GLY A 229 -10.76 -9.21 -41.06
C GLY A 229 -11.15 -8.15 -40.03
N ARG A 230 -12.42 -7.73 -40.05
CA ARG A 230 -13.05 -6.97 -38.96
C ARG A 230 -13.37 -7.93 -37.83
N VAL A 231 -13.07 -7.53 -36.61
CA VAL A 231 -13.39 -8.30 -35.40
C VAL A 231 -14.71 -7.80 -34.84
N ASP A 232 -15.71 -8.69 -34.79
CA ASP A 232 -17.03 -8.38 -34.25
C ASP A 232 -17.13 -8.80 -32.76
N HIS A 233 -16.36 -9.82 -32.34
CA HIS A 233 -16.32 -10.31 -30.96
C HIS A 233 -14.91 -10.62 -30.47
N ILE A 234 -14.64 -10.34 -29.18
CA ILE A 234 -13.39 -10.64 -28.49
C ILE A 234 -13.71 -11.34 -27.16
N ALA A 235 -13.05 -12.47 -26.89
CA ALA A 235 -12.97 -13.08 -25.57
C ALA A 235 -11.50 -13.17 -25.11
N LEU A 236 -11.24 -12.93 -23.82
CA LEU A 236 -9.92 -12.95 -23.20
C LEU A 236 -9.93 -13.82 -21.94
N LEU A 237 -8.84 -14.56 -21.71
CA LEU A 237 -8.57 -15.38 -20.54
C LEU A 237 -7.13 -15.11 -20.04
N PRO A 238 -6.88 -15.17 -18.72
CA PRO A 238 -5.54 -15.02 -18.17
C PRO A 238 -4.65 -16.24 -18.47
N GLY A 239 -3.36 -16.02 -18.73
CA GLY A 239 -2.35 -17.06 -18.96
C GLY A 239 -1.11 -16.50 -19.66
N LYS A 240 -0.24 -17.36 -20.19
CA LYS A 240 1.01 -16.92 -20.88
C LYS A 240 1.00 -17.33 -22.35
N PRO A 241 1.25 -16.41 -23.30
CA PRO A 241 1.16 -16.75 -24.72
C PRO A 241 2.23 -17.77 -25.13
N LEU A 242 1.82 -18.74 -25.93
CA LEU A 242 2.72 -19.62 -26.65
C LEU A 242 3.53 -18.81 -27.66
N VAL A 243 4.85 -18.90 -27.58
CA VAL A 243 5.78 -18.24 -28.48
C VAL A 243 6.52 -19.25 -29.33
N TYR A 244 6.65 -18.96 -30.62
CA TYR A 244 7.49 -19.68 -31.54
C TYR A 244 8.76 -18.89 -31.83
N HIS A 245 9.92 -19.52 -31.62
CA HIS A 245 11.24 -18.96 -31.85
C HIS A 245 12.24 -20.08 -32.14
N GLY A 246 13.17 -19.89 -33.08
CA GLY A 246 14.24 -20.87 -33.37
C GLY A 246 13.78 -22.19 -34.01
N GLY A 247 12.48 -22.39 -34.24
CA GLY A 247 11.89 -23.68 -34.64
C GLY A 247 11.26 -24.48 -33.49
N VAL A 248 11.23 -23.93 -32.28
CA VAL A 248 10.62 -24.55 -31.09
C VAL A 248 9.51 -23.66 -30.52
N TYR A 249 8.61 -24.28 -29.76
CA TYR A 249 7.64 -23.56 -28.92
C TYR A 249 8.20 -23.37 -27.51
N GLY A 250 7.88 -22.23 -26.90
CA GLY A 250 8.19 -21.90 -25.51
C GLY A 250 7.26 -20.80 -25.00
N SER A 251 7.61 -20.17 -23.88
CA SER A 251 6.85 -19.06 -23.32
C SER A 251 7.72 -17.87 -22.97
N LEU A 252 7.09 -16.69 -22.91
CA LEU A 252 7.73 -15.51 -22.37
C LEU A 252 7.69 -15.60 -20.84
N THR A 253 8.87 -15.61 -20.24
CA THR A 253 9.00 -15.22 -18.83
C THR A 253 9.01 -13.69 -18.82
N PRO A 254 8.03 -13.01 -18.19
CA PRO A 254 8.15 -11.57 -17.96
C PRO A 254 9.45 -11.29 -17.20
N PRO A 255 10.08 -10.11 -17.34
CA PRO A 255 11.08 -9.70 -16.36
C PRO A 255 10.44 -9.84 -14.98
N ALA A 256 11.10 -10.56 -14.07
CA ALA A 256 10.52 -10.88 -12.77
C ALA A 256 10.07 -9.58 -12.10
N SER A 257 8.77 -9.46 -11.78
CA SER A 257 8.24 -8.24 -11.19
C SER A 257 8.98 -8.01 -9.87
N LYS A 258 9.78 -6.93 -9.83
CA LYS A 258 10.56 -6.55 -8.65
C LYS A 258 9.65 -6.52 -7.41
N LYS A 259 10.19 -6.96 -6.27
CA LYS A 259 9.44 -6.95 -5.01
C LYS A 259 8.92 -5.54 -4.76
N ARG A 260 7.59 -5.40 -4.63
CA ARG A 260 6.93 -4.14 -4.28
C ARG A 260 7.52 -3.63 -2.96
N ILE A 261 7.80 -2.33 -2.92
CA ILE A 261 8.14 -1.61 -1.69
C ILE A 261 6.85 -1.02 -1.13
N TYR A 262 6.56 -1.29 0.14
CA TYR A 262 5.45 -0.66 0.86
C TYR A 262 5.95 0.61 1.58
N LEU A 263 5.18 1.69 1.53
CA LEU A 263 5.56 2.99 2.11
C LEU A 263 4.63 3.39 3.25
N ASN A 264 5.16 3.45 4.46
CA ASN A 264 4.46 3.98 5.62
C ASN A 264 5.08 5.32 6.02
N ALA A 265 4.28 6.34 6.24
CA ALA A 265 4.73 7.58 6.87
C ALA A 265 4.79 7.36 8.39
N PHE A 266 5.91 7.68 9.03
CA PHE A 266 6.12 7.43 10.45
C PHE A 266 6.08 8.74 11.25
N ASP A 267 4.93 9.00 11.86
CA ASP A 267 4.63 10.21 12.63
C ASP A 267 4.18 9.83 14.05
N MET A 268 3.91 10.81 14.90
CA MET A 268 3.51 10.68 16.28
C MET A 268 2.75 11.94 16.68
N CYS A 269 1.70 11.83 17.51
CA CYS A 269 0.91 12.99 17.93
C CYS A 269 1.62 13.85 19.00
N CYS A 270 2.82 14.32 18.68
CA CYS A 270 3.72 15.13 19.51
C CYS A 270 4.47 16.14 18.63
N VAL A 271 5.36 16.95 19.22
CA VAL A 271 6.21 17.88 18.45
C VAL A 271 7.49 17.20 17.93
N GLY A 272 8.40 16.75 18.81
CA GLY A 272 9.66 16.14 18.39
C GLY A 272 9.63 14.61 18.41
N HIS A 273 9.44 13.96 17.25
CA HIS A 273 9.35 12.50 17.17
C HIS A 273 10.71 11.77 17.11
N GLN A 274 11.39 11.78 15.95
CA GLN A 274 12.68 11.09 15.69
C GLN A 274 13.85 12.06 15.42
N SER A 275 13.56 13.35 15.27
CA SER A 275 14.53 14.38 14.88
C SER A 275 14.48 15.55 15.88
N PRO A 276 15.00 15.39 17.11
CA PRO A 276 14.85 16.38 18.19
C PRO A 276 15.51 17.72 17.84
N GLY A 277 14.76 18.81 18.05
CA GLY A 277 15.18 20.19 17.74
C GLY A 277 14.73 20.73 16.38
N LEU A 278 14.42 19.86 15.42
CA LEU A 278 14.07 20.27 14.05
C LEU A 278 12.76 21.04 13.95
N TRP A 279 11.90 21.01 14.98
CA TRP A 279 10.72 21.89 15.10
C TRP A 279 11.06 23.39 15.14
N THR A 280 12.34 23.74 15.31
CA THR A 280 12.84 25.12 15.21
C THR A 280 13.18 25.55 13.77
N TYR A 281 13.10 24.63 12.80
CA TYR A 281 13.33 24.94 11.38
C TYR A 281 12.15 25.78 10.83
N PRO A 282 12.39 26.85 10.03
CA PRO A 282 11.34 27.83 9.71
C PRO A 282 10.09 27.31 9.00
N SER A 283 10.19 26.19 8.27
CA SER A 283 9.05 25.58 7.58
C SER A 283 8.43 24.38 8.31
N ASP A 284 8.94 24.00 9.48
CA ASP A 284 8.42 22.85 10.23
C ASP A 284 7.07 23.16 10.89
N GLN A 285 6.16 22.20 10.78
CA GLN A 285 4.79 22.30 11.28
C GLN A 285 4.51 21.31 12.43
N ALA A 286 5.49 20.60 12.99
CA ALA A 286 5.23 19.65 14.07
C ALA A 286 4.64 20.32 15.33
N SER A 287 4.86 21.63 15.52
CA SER A 287 4.20 22.42 16.58
C SER A 287 2.67 22.59 16.40
N THR A 288 2.12 22.27 15.22
CA THR A 288 0.68 22.27 14.91
C THR A 288 0.02 20.89 15.06
N TYR A 289 0.70 19.88 15.61
CA TYR A 289 0.16 18.53 15.89
C TYR A 289 -1.16 18.47 16.69
N LYS A 290 -1.52 19.56 17.37
CA LYS A 290 -2.76 19.74 18.15
C LYS A 290 -3.96 20.21 17.30
N ASP A 291 -3.69 20.70 16.09
CA ASP A 291 -4.66 21.28 15.17
C ASP A 291 -5.14 20.16 14.22
N LEU A 292 -6.46 20.02 14.01
CA LEU A 292 -7.00 18.86 13.29
C LEU A 292 -6.60 18.88 11.79
N GLU A 293 -6.45 20.09 11.26
CA GLU A 293 -6.06 20.40 9.91
C GLU A 293 -4.67 19.84 9.56
N TYR A 294 -3.72 19.81 10.51
CA TYR A 294 -2.41 19.17 10.31
C TYR A 294 -2.58 17.71 9.86
N TRP A 295 -3.38 16.95 10.61
CA TRP A 295 -3.62 15.54 10.36
C TRP A 295 -4.40 15.28 9.08
N THR A 296 -5.46 16.06 8.80
CA THR A 296 -6.23 15.90 7.56
C THR A 296 -5.41 16.25 6.32
N ASN A 297 -4.60 17.31 6.38
CA ASN A 297 -3.74 17.73 5.28
C ASN A 297 -2.63 16.69 5.03
N LEU A 298 -2.00 16.18 6.08
CA LEU A 298 -1.01 15.10 5.98
C LEU A 298 -1.61 13.83 5.38
N ALA A 299 -2.78 13.39 5.85
CA ALA A 299 -3.45 12.21 5.31
C ALA A 299 -3.79 12.35 3.81
N GLN A 300 -4.25 13.55 3.38
CA GLN A 300 -4.47 13.83 1.96
C GLN A 300 -3.18 13.88 1.14
N LEU A 301 -2.10 14.45 1.68
CA LEU A 301 -0.78 14.47 1.05
C LEU A 301 -0.28 13.04 0.80
N LEU A 302 -0.28 12.21 1.83
CA LEU A 302 0.18 10.81 1.77
C LEU A 302 -0.67 9.97 0.81
N GLU A 303 -1.99 10.16 0.77
CA GLU A 303 -2.85 9.45 -0.18
C GLU A 303 -2.58 9.83 -1.65
N ARG A 304 -2.29 11.11 -1.94
CA ARG A 304 -1.83 11.55 -3.27
C ARG A 304 -0.44 11.01 -3.59
N GLY A 305 0.41 10.88 -2.58
CA GLY A 305 1.74 10.27 -2.66
C GLY A 305 1.75 8.77 -2.91
N GLY A 306 0.61 8.08 -2.81
CA GLY A 306 0.54 6.63 -2.94
C GLY A 306 1.16 5.87 -1.77
N PHE A 307 1.24 6.48 -0.58
CA PHE A 307 1.60 5.78 0.65
C PHE A 307 0.55 4.72 1.02
N ASP A 308 1.01 3.62 1.60
CA ASP A 308 0.17 2.53 2.08
C ASP A 308 -0.48 2.88 3.41
N THR A 309 0.30 3.40 4.37
CA THR A 309 -0.22 3.78 5.69
C THR A 309 0.40 5.08 6.23
N LEU A 310 -0.36 5.76 7.07
CA LEU A 310 0.19 6.62 8.11
C LEU A 310 0.29 5.79 9.40
N PHE A 311 1.52 5.64 9.91
CA PHE A 311 1.85 4.91 11.12
C PHE A 311 2.12 5.93 12.24
N LEU A 312 1.23 5.97 13.23
CA LEU A 312 1.32 6.81 14.42
C LEU A 312 1.97 6.02 15.56
N ALA A 313 3.18 6.44 15.96
CA ALA A 313 3.79 6.03 17.22
C ALA A 313 3.04 6.62 18.42
N ASP A 314 3.27 6.05 19.61
CA ASP A 314 2.74 6.58 20.87
C ASP A 314 3.64 6.24 22.06
N VAL A 315 3.65 7.13 23.07
CA VAL A 315 4.10 6.83 24.43
C VAL A 315 3.18 7.48 25.46
N VAL A 316 2.74 6.68 26.43
CA VAL A 316 1.97 7.15 27.61
C VAL A 316 2.87 7.43 28.83
N GLY A 317 4.13 7.74 28.59
CA GLY A 317 5.13 8.10 29.61
C GLY A 317 6.13 9.11 29.04
N ILE A 318 6.93 9.74 29.90
CA ILE A 318 7.87 10.78 29.49
C ILE A 318 9.31 10.23 29.59
N TYR A 319 10.18 10.70 28.69
CA TYR A 319 11.61 10.40 28.71
C TYR A 319 12.28 11.15 29.87
N ASP A 320 12.47 10.44 30.99
CA ASP A 320 12.93 10.97 32.28
C ASP A 320 14.24 10.32 32.79
N VAL A 321 14.85 9.46 31.98
CA VAL A 321 16.11 8.75 32.31
C VAL A 321 17.32 9.69 32.27
N TYR A 322 17.46 10.51 31.22
CA TYR A 322 18.61 11.39 31.06
C TYR A 322 18.62 12.48 32.14
N ARG A 323 19.74 12.62 32.87
CA ARG A 323 19.87 13.51 34.04
C ARG A 323 18.85 13.21 35.16
N GLY A 324 18.19 12.05 35.15
CA GLY A 324 17.12 11.70 36.09
C GLY A 324 15.93 12.67 36.09
N SER A 325 15.71 13.41 35.01
CA SER A 325 14.62 14.38 34.90
C SER A 325 14.03 14.43 33.48
N ARG A 326 12.71 14.66 33.40
CA ARG A 326 12.00 14.94 32.16
C ARG A 326 12.36 16.29 31.51
N ASP A 327 13.05 17.18 32.21
CA ASP A 327 13.20 18.58 31.78
C ASP A 327 13.96 18.71 30.45
N ALA A 328 14.89 17.79 30.17
CA ALA A 328 15.57 17.69 28.89
C ALA A 328 14.59 17.46 27.75
N ALA A 329 13.73 16.43 27.87
CA ALA A 329 12.70 16.10 26.89
C ALA A 329 11.65 17.21 26.75
N VAL A 330 11.27 17.87 27.85
CA VAL A 330 10.34 19.01 27.83
C VAL A 330 10.93 20.22 27.12
N ARG A 331 12.22 20.55 27.33
CA ARG A 331 12.89 21.66 26.63
C ARG A 331 13.06 21.42 25.13
N SER A 332 13.37 20.18 24.73
CA SER A 332 13.57 19.81 23.32
C SER A 332 12.28 19.43 22.59
N ALA A 333 11.15 19.34 23.32
CA ALA A 333 9.88 18.78 22.89
C ALA A 333 9.94 17.32 22.41
N SER A 334 10.88 16.53 22.96
CA SER A 334 11.15 15.14 22.57
C SER A 334 10.06 14.19 23.08
N GLN A 335 9.09 13.89 22.21
CA GLN A 335 7.90 13.06 22.47
C GLN A 335 7.07 13.52 23.69
N VAL A 336 7.17 14.80 24.03
CA VAL A 336 6.36 15.49 25.05
C VAL A 336 6.25 16.98 24.67
N PRO A 337 5.07 17.61 24.69
CA PRO A 337 3.74 17.02 24.90
C PRO A 337 3.36 15.99 23.82
N VAL A 338 2.45 15.09 24.17
CA VAL A 338 1.91 14.03 23.29
C VAL A 338 0.41 13.88 23.54
N ASN A 339 -0.36 13.75 22.46
CA ASN A 339 -1.80 13.52 22.44
C ASN A 339 -2.13 12.08 22.02
N ASP A 340 -3.34 11.61 22.33
CA ASP A 340 -3.85 10.30 21.90
C ASP A 340 -3.91 10.18 20.35
N PRO A 341 -3.19 9.22 19.73
CA PRO A 341 -3.18 9.04 18.28
C PRO A 341 -4.48 8.46 17.72
N VAL A 342 -5.40 7.96 18.55
CA VAL A 342 -6.74 7.50 18.11
C VAL A 342 -7.59 8.67 17.63
N GLY A 343 -7.49 9.83 18.29
CA GLY A 343 -8.32 11.00 18.06
C GLY A 343 -8.44 11.46 16.59
N PRO A 344 -7.32 11.71 15.87
CA PRO A 344 -7.39 12.22 14.49
C PRO A 344 -7.85 11.19 13.44
N ILE A 345 -7.89 9.88 13.76
CA ILE A 345 -8.08 8.82 12.75
C ILE A 345 -9.39 8.97 11.98
N SER A 346 -10.51 9.25 12.65
CA SER A 346 -11.81 9.39 11.96
C SER A 346 -11.87 10.60 11.04
N ALA A 347 -11.17 11.70 11.37
CA ALA A 347 -11.08 12.89 10.53
C ALA A 347 -10.22 12.62 9.30
N MET A 348 -9.03 12.04 9.49
CA MET A 348 -8.16 11.60 8.39
C MET A 348 -8.84 10.59 7.47
N ALA A 349 -9.61 9.65 8.05
CA ALA A 349 -10.35 8.64 7.30
C ALA A 349 -11.53 9.21 6.50
N ALA A 350 -12.11 10.34 6.92
CA ALA A 350 -13.17 11.02 6.18
C ALA A 350 -12.65 11.74 4.91
N VAL A 351 -11.38 12.18 4.91
CA VAL A 351 -10.74 12.89 3.79
C VAL A 351 -9.89 11.99 2.88
N THR A 352 -9.89 10.67 3.12
CA THR A 352 -9.09 9.67 2.37
C THR A 352 -9.93 8.43 1.99
N LYS A 353 -9.60 7.80 0.87
CA LYS A 353 -10.30 6.62 0.34
C LYS A 353 -9.55 5.30 0.55
N ARG A 354 -8.22 5.33 0.60
CA ARG A 354 -7.29 4.18 0.48
C ARG A 354 -6.26 4.11 1.60
N LEU A 355 -5.73 5.25 2.07
CA LEU A 355 -4.65 5.29 3.08
C LEU A 355 -5.02 4.50 4.34
N GLY A 356 -4.13 3.61 4.78
CA GLY A 356 -4.25 2.89 6.05
C GLY A 356 -3.79 3.71 7.25
N PHE A 357 -4.29 3.38 8.45
CA PHE A 357 -3.98 4.07 9.69
C PHE A 357 -3.45 3.08 10.73
N GLY A 358 -2.13 2.96 10.84
CA GLY A 358 -1.48 2.19 11.91
C GLY A 358 -1.44 3.02 13.18
N VAL A 359 -2.17 2.62 14.22
CA VAL A 359 -2.19 3.32 15.50
C VAL A 359 -1.50 2.49 16.59
N THR A 360 -0.54 3.11 17.28
CA THR A 360 0.09 2.52 18.46
C THR A 360 -0.83 2.68 19.66
N VAL A 361 -1.14 1.57 20.32
CA VAL A 361 -1.84 1.56 21.61
C VAL A 361 -1.21 0.50 22.49
N SER A 362 -0.86 0.87 23.72
CA SER A 362 -0.24 -0.06 24.68
C SER A 362 -1.29 -0.91 25.40
N LEU A 363 -1.14 -2.23 25.30
CA LEU A 363 -2.01 -3.17 26.00
C LEU A 363 -1.78 -3.24 27.51
N THR A 364 -0.65 -2.70 28.01
CA THR A 364 -0.22 -2.85 29.41
C THR A 364 -1.09 -2.09 30.41
N TYR A 365 -1.86 -1.11 29.93
CA TYR A 365 -2.70 -0.23 30.76
C TYR A 365 -4.16 -0.18 30.30
N GLU A 366 -4.52 -0.97 29.30
CA GLU A 366 -5.85 -1.02 28.70
C GLU A 366 -6.61 -2.27 29.17
N LEU A 367 -7.94 -2.22 29.12
CA LEU A 367 -8.78 -3.41 29.30
C LEU A 367 -9.19 -3.93 27.93
N PRO A 368 -8.96 -5.23 27.61
CA PRO A 368 -9.10 -5.75 26.25
C PRO A 368 -10.52 -5.59 25.68
N TYR A 369 -11.56 -5.63 26.52
CA TYR A 369 -12.95 -5.42 26.08
C TYR A 369 -13.23 -3.99 25.59
N ALA A 370 -12.75 -2.97 26.33
CA ALA A 370 -12.92 -1.57 25.94
C ALA A 370 -12.07 -1.22 24.72
N PHE A 371 -10.86 -1.78 24.65
CA PHE A 371 -9.94 -1.67 23.53
C PHE A 371 -10.50 -2.32 22.25
N ALA A 372 -11.02 -3.56 22.35
CA ALA A 372 -11.61 -4.28 21.23
C ALA A 372 -12.76 -3.50 20.58
N ARG A 373 -13.62 -2.86 21.39
CA ARG A 373 -14.69 -1.97 20.91
C ARG A 373 -14.14 -0.76 20.15
N ARG A 374 -13.08 -0.13 20.67
CA ARG A 374 -12.42 1.03 20.04
C ARG A 374 -11.89 0.66 18.66
N MET A 375 -11.23 -0.50 18.53
CA MET A 375 -10.68 -0.97 17.26
C MET A 375 -11.77 -1.39 16.26
N SER A 376 -12.81 -2.13 16.68
CA SER A 376 -13.95 -2.45 15.78
C SER A 376 -14.67 -1.19 15.29
N THR A 377 -14.78 -0.17 16.15
CA THR A 377 -15.36 1.13 15.78
C THR A 377 -14.53 1.84 14.72
N LEU A 378 -13.19 1.91 14.89
CA LEU A 378 -12.30 2.45 13.87
C LEU A 378 -12.32 1.62 12.58
N ASP A 379 -12.40 0.30 12.66
CA ASP A 379 -12.44 -0.57 11.49
C ASP A 379 -13.71 -0.35 10.66
N HIS A 380 -14.87 -0.21 11.30
CA HIS A 380 -16.12 0.22 10.67
C HIS A 380 -16.00 1.62 10.04
N LEU A 381 -15.61 2.64 10.81
CA LEU A 381 -15.54 4.03 10.33
C LEU A 381 -14.53 4.24 9.21
N THR A 382 -13.37 3.59 9.29
CA THR A 382 -12.34 3.63 8.24
C THR A 382 -12.67 2.74 7.04
N LYS A 383 -13.69 1.88 7.16
CA LYS A 383 -14.06 0.79 6.25
C LYS A 383 -12.87 -0.15 5.97
N GLY A 384 -12.38 -0.79 7.02
CA GLY A 384 -11.33 -1.79 6.95
C GLY A 384 -9.92 -1.25 6.77
N ARG A 385 -9.61 -0.02 7.18
CA ARG A 385 -8.27 0.59 6.96
C ARG A 385 -7.47 0.85 8.23
N VAL A 386 -7.98 0.46 9.40
CA VAL A 386 -7.23 0.59 10.66
C VAL A 386 -6.26 -0.58 10.84
N ALA A 387 -5.11 -0.26 11.43
CA ALA A 387 -4.09 -1.17 11.88
C ALA A 387 -3.77 -0.87 13.35
N TRP A 388 -3.44 -1.90 14.13
CA TRP A 388 -2.96 -1.73 15.51
C TRP A 388 -1.48 -2.09 15.59
N ASN A 389 -0.63 -1.16 16.02
CA ASN A 389 0.73 -1.46 16.43
C ASN A 389 0.76 -1.89 17.91
N ILE A 390 0.97 -3.19 18.12
CA ILE A 390 0.96 -3.84 19.43
C ILE A 390 2.25 -3.49 20.18
N VAL A 391 2.14 -2.76 21.29
CA VAL A 391 3.26 -2.43 22.17
C VAL A 391 2.94 -2.73 23.63
N THR A 392 3.98 -3.00 24.42
CA THR A 392 3.87 -3.29 25.87
C THR A 392 4.30 -2.13 26.76
N SER A 393 4.67 -0.98 26.18
CA SER A 393 5.36 0.15 26.86
C SER A 393 6.68 -0.22 27.56
N TYR A 394 7.53 0.79 27.78
CA TYR A 394 8.84 0.60 28.44
C TYR A 394 9.29 1.79 29.30
N LEU A 395 8.61 2.94 29.28
CA LEU A 395 8.91 4.07 30.16
C LEU A 395 8.33 3.85 31.57
N LYS A 396 9.11 4.15 32.60
CA LYS A 396 8.73 3.92 34.01
C LYS A 396 7.58 4.84 34.46
N SER A 397 7.62 6.11 34.04
CA SER A 397 6.60 7.11 34.36
C SER A 397 5.18 6.73 33.90
N ALA A 398 5.05 5.96 32.81
CA ALA A 398 3.77 5.41 32.38
C ALA A 398 3.15 4.50 33.43
N ALA A 399 3.94 3.58 34.01
CA ALA A 399 3.45 2.63 35.01
C ALA A 399 2.94 3.36 36.27
N THR A 400 3.73 4.30 36.80
CA THR A 400 3.36 5.08 37.98
C THR A 400 2.09 5.91 37.75
N ASN A 401 1.98 6.60 36.61
CA ASN A 401 0.84 7.48 36.34
C ASN A 401 -0.45 6.73 35.98
N LEU A 402 -0.34 5.49 35.50
CA LEU A 402 -1.48 4.64 35.12
C LEU A 402 -1.82 3.59 36.20
N GLY A 403 -1.39 3.83 37.45
CA GLY A 403 -1.87 3.11 38.64
C GLY A 403 -1.09 1.84 39.00
N LEU A 404 0.07 1.58 38.41
CA LEU A 404 0.95 0.48 38.81
C LEU A 404 2.05 0.99 39.75
N GLU A 405 2.26 0.30 40.88
CA GLU A 405 3.32 0.64 41.85
C GLU A 405 4.73 0.58 41.23
N MET A 406 4.92 -0.38 40.33
CA MET A 406 6.17 -0.59 39.60
C MET A 406 5.89 -1.01 38.16
N GLN A 407 6.88 -0.80 37.29
CA GLN A 407 6.83 -1.31 35.93
C GLN A 407 6.79 -2.84 35.92
N VAL A 408 5.82 -3.41 35.21
CA VAL A 408 5.73 -4.86 35.01
C VAL A 408 7.02 -5.39 34.34
N PRO A 409 7.63 -6.48 34.86
CA PRO A 409 8.85 -7.06 34.30
C PRO A 409 8.73 -7.37 32.80
N HIS A 410 9.80 -7.16 32.03
CA HIS A 410 9.82 -7.25 30.56
C HIS A 410 9.08 -8.50 30.03
N ASP A 411 9.42 -9.67 30.56
CA ASP A 411 8.85 -10.94 30.10
C ASP A 411 7.40 -11.16 30.52
N GLU A 412 7.00 -10.65 31.68
CA GLU A 412 5.62 -10.77 32.16
C GLU A 412 4.67 -9.89 31.34
N ARG A 413 5.15 -8.73 30.84
CA ARG A 413 4.37 -7.92 29.87
C ARG A 413 4.00 -8.68 28.61
N TYR A 414 4.87 -9.56 28.11
CA TYR A 414 4.56 -10.41 26.97
C TYR A 414 3.63 -11.57 27.34
N ASN A 415 3.65 -12.06 28.58
CA ASN A 415 2.67 -13.04 29.04
C ASN A 415 1.26 -12.41 29.15
N ILE A 416 1.17 -11.17 29.63
CA ILE A 416 -0.08 -10.37 29.62
C ILE A 416 -0.53 -10.11 28.18
N ALA A 417 0.41 -9.75 27.29
CA ALA A 417 0.12 -9.52 25.87
C ALA A 417 -0.52 -10.73 25.19
N GLU A 418 0.02 -11.94 25.42
CA GLU A 418 -0.51 -13.19 24.89
C GLU A 418 -1.99 -13.41 25.26
N GLU A 419 -2.34 -13.24 26.54
CA GLU A 419 -3.73 -13.38 26.99
C GLU A 419 -4.64 -12.23 26.50
N PHE A 420 -4.12 -11.00 26.43
CA PHE A 420 -4.82 -9.85 25.86
C PHE A 420 -5.17 -10.09 24.38
N MET A 421 -4.24 -10.62 23.59
CA MET A 421 -4.50 -10.99 22.19
C MET A 421 -5.56 -12.07 22.09
N GLU A 422 -5.53 -13.10 22.95
CA GLU A 422 -6.57 -14.13 23.00
C GLU A 422 -7.96 -13.55 23.30
N VAL A 423 -8.10 -12.66 24.30
CA VAL A 423 -9.38 -12.01 24.58
C VAL A 423 -9.88 -11.23 23.35
N CYS A 424 -9.01 -10.42 22.74
CA CYS A 424 -9.38 -9.62 21.57
C CYS A 424 -9.77 -10.49 20.36
N TYR A 425 -9.04 -11.57 20.08
CA TYR A 425 -9.40 -12.50 18.99
C TYR A 425 -10.74 -13.21 19.25
N LYS A 426 -11.01 -13.63 20.49
CA LYS A 426 -12.31 -14.17 20.85
C LYS A 426 -13.44 -13.16 20.59
N LEU A 427 -13.26 -11.90 20.99
CA LEU A 427 -14.25 -10.83 20.76
C LEU A 427 -14.47 -10.53 19.26
N TRP A 428 -13.39 -10.40 18.48
CA TRP A 428 -13.48 -10.01 17.06
C TRP A 428 -13.90 -11.14 16.11
N GLU A 429 -13.42 -12.38 16.34
CA GLU A 429 -13.60 -13.50 15.40
C GLU A 429 -14.70 -14.49 15.83
N SER A 430 -14.97 -14.65 17.13
CA SER A 430 -15.84 -15.73 17.65
C SER A 430 -17.17 -15.30 18.25
N SER A 431 -17.29 -14.03 18.65
CA SER A 431 -18.45 -13.57 19.43
C SER A 431 -19.68 -13.25 18.57
N TRP A 432 -19.49 -12.94 17.29
CA TRP A 432 -20.57 -12.73 16.32
C TRP A 432 -20.22 -13.50 15.04
N GLU A 433 -21.12 -14.35 14.56
CA GLU A 433 -20.95 -15.06 13.28
C GLU A 433 -21.00 -14.08 12.08
N ASP A 434 -20.49 -14.49 10.91
CA ASP A 434 -20.37 -13.61 9.73
C ASP A 434 -21.72 -13.05 9.24
N ASP A 435 -22.82 -13.75 9.48
CA ASP A 435 -24.19 -13.37 9.12
C ASP A 435 -25.11 -13.20 10.35
N ALA A 436 -24.53 -12.82 11.50
CA ALA A 436 -25.27 -12.51 12.72
C ALA A 436 -26.15 -11.26 12.59
N VAL A 437 -25.71 -10.23 11.86
CA VAL A 437 -26.54 -9.06 11.49
C VAL A 437 -27.24 -9.34 10.17
N LEU A 438 -28.57 -9.17 10.16
CA LEU A 438 -29.40 -9.49 8.98
C LEU A 438 -29.31 -8.39 7.92
N GLN A 439 -29.50 -8.77 6.65
CA GLN A 439 -29.53 -7.81 5.55
C GLN A 439 -30.71 -6.82 5.73
N PRO A 440 -30.57 -5.53 5.38
CA PRO A 440 -31.56 -4.50 5.76
C PRO A 440 -33.02 -4.79 5.37
N MET A 441 -33.26 -5.45 4.23
CA MET A 441 -34.60 -5.86 3.80
C MET A 441 -35.16 -7.01 4.64
N GLU A 442 -34.34 -8.03 4.90
CA GLU A 442 -34.68 -9.18 5.75
C GLU A 442 -34.92 -8.76 7.20
N ALA A 443 -34.08 -7.85 7.71
CA ALA A 443 -34.20 -7.28 9.05
C ALA A 443 -35.53 -6.52 9.23
N ALA A 444 -35.92 -5.73 8.21
CA ALA A 444 -37.18 -5.00 8.19
C ALA A 444 -38.41 -5.92 8.07
N GLU A 445 -38.32 -6.99 7.28
CA GLU A 445 -39.40 -8.00 7.13
C GLU A 445 -39.62 -8.79 8.43
N LYS A 446 -38.54 -9.24 9.07
CA LYS A 446 -38.60 -10.05 10.30
C LYS A 446 -38.81 -9.22 11.58
N GLY A 447 -38.54 -7.92 11.54
CA GLY A 447 -38.49 -7.08 12.74
C GLY A 447 -37.31 -7.40 13.68
N ILE A 448 -36.25 -8.01 13.14
CA ILE A 448 -35.07 -8.50 13.88
C ILE A 448 -33.83 -7.90 13.22
N TYR A 449 -33.00 -7.18 13.97
CA TYR A 449 -31.77 -6.59 13.42
C TYR A 449 -30.61 -7.61 13.33
N ALA A 450 -30.44 -8.41 14.37
CA ALA A 450 -29.42 -9.45 14.47
C ALA A 450 -30.03 -10.72 15.08
N ASP A 451 -29.56 -11.88 14.65
CA ASP A 451 -29.96 -13.19 15.18
C ASP A 451 -29.27 -13.45 16.53
N PRO A 452 -30.01 -13.49 17.66
CA PRO A 452 -29.41 -13.75 18.97
C PRO A 452 -28.84 -15.17 19.10
N GLY A 453 -29.22 -16.11 18.24
CA GLY A 453 -28.61 -17.44 18.19
C GLY A 453 -27.18 -17.47 17.64
N LYS A 454 -26.74 -16.36 17.02
CA LYS A 454 -25.43 -16.18 16.39
C LYS A 454 -24.51 -15.19 17.11
N VAL A 455 -24.94 -14.72 18.28
CA VAL A 455 -24.17 -13.85 19.16
C VAL A 455 -23.82 -14.63 20.43
N HIS A 456 -22.52 -14.80 20.66
CA HIS A 456 -21.95 -15.72 21.63
C HIS A 456 -21.11 -14.97 22.66
N ASP A 457 -21.37 -15.25 23.93
CA ASP A 457 -20.45 -14.94 25.02
C ASP A 457 -19.11 -15.65 24.79
N ILE A 458 -17.99 -14.98 25.12
CA ILE A 458 -16.65 -15.52 24.87
C ILE A 458 -16.08 -16.32 26.05
N GLU A 459 -16.73 -16.24 27.21
CA GLU A 459 -16.46 -17.03 28.43
C GLU A 459 -14.97 -17.10 28.81
N HIS A 460 -14.22 -16.02 28.60
CA HIS A 460 -12.78 -16.02 28.85
C HIS A 460 -12.49 -15.88 30.36
N GLU A 461 -11.80 -16.88 30.91
CA GLU A 461 -11.24 -16.87 32.26
C GLU A 461 -9.77 -17.30 32.20
N GLY A 462 -8.86 -16.32 32.27
CA GLY A 462 -7.41 -16.50 32.20
C GLY A 462 -6.70 -16.10 33.50
N LYS A 463 -5.38 -15.93 33.44
CA LYS A 463 -4.55 -15.51 34.59
C LYS A 463 -4.66 -13.99 34.85
N TYR A 464 -4.82 -13.20 33.80
CA TYR A 464 -4.77 -11.74 33.83
C TYR A 464 -6.15 -11.10 33.61
N PHE A 465 -7.02 -11.74 32.83
CA PHE A 465 -8.31 -11.20 32.40
C PHE A 465 -9.45 -12.19 32.62
N ARG A 466 -10.62 -11.63 32.96
CA ARG A 466 -11.90 -12.36 32.99
C ARG A 466 -12.93 -11.54 32.23
N VAL A 467 -13.36 -12.05 31.08
CA VAL A 467 -14.28 -11.39 30.17
C VAL A 467 -15.33 -12.41 29.73
N PRO A 468 -16.50 -12.46 30.39
CA PRO A 468 -17.52 -13.46 30.09
C PRO A 468 -18.31 -13.10 28.82
N GLY A 469 -18.80 -11.86 28.75
CA GLY A 469 -19.84 -11.46 27.81
C GLY A 469 -19.38 -11.28 26.35
N ALA A 470 -20.36 -11.32 25.45
CA ALA A 470 -20.21 -11.07 24.03
C ALA A 470 -19.63 -9.68 23.71
N HIS A 471 -19.08 -9.54 22.52
CA HIS A 471 -18.56 -8.27 21.99
C HIS A 471 -19.69 -7.27 21.72
N LEU A 472 -19.41 -5.98 21.92
CA LEU A 472 -20.39 -4.90 21.76
C LEU A 472 -20.57 -4.43 20.31
N CYS A 473 -19.73 -4.89 19.38
CA CYS A 473 -19.77 -4.49 17.97
C CYS A 473 -20.06 -5.69 17.08
N GLU A 474 -20.91 -5.46 16.07
CA GLU A 474 -21.05 -6.38 14.93
C GLU A 474 -19.73 -6.55 14.15
N PRO A 475 -19.57 -7.63 13.37
CA PRO A 475 -18.37 -7.88 12.56
C PRO A 475 -17.99 -6.69 11.68
N SER A 476 -16.80 -6.15 11.90
CA SER A 476 -16.23 -5.07 11.06
C SER A 476 -15.52 -5.64 9.83
N PRO A 477 -15.23 -4.84 8.78
CA PRO A 477 -14.74 -5.34 7.50
C PRO A 477 -13.48 -6.23 7.58
N GLN A 478 -12.59 -5.99 8.55
CA GLN A 478 -11.41 -6.81 8.82
C GLN A 478 -11.57 -7.78 10.00
N ARG A 479 -12.66 -7.65 10.79
CA ARG A 479 -12.81 -8.18 12.17
C ARG A 479 -11.64 -7.77 13.06
N THR A 480 -10.60 -8.60 13.17
CA THR A 480 -9.31 -8.22 13.76
C THR A 480 -8.66 -7.12 12.91
N PRO A 481 -8.30 -5.94 13.48
CA PRO A 481 -7.58 -4.89 12.74
C PRO A 481 -6.23 -5.39 12.24
N TYR A 482 -5.65 -4.77 11.21
CA TYR A 482 -4.38 -5.24 10.66
C TYR A 482 -3.23 -5.10 11.69
N LEU A 483 -2.47 -6.16 11.97
CA LEU A 483 -1.59 -6.19 13.13
C LEU A 483 -0.13 -5.82 12.81
N PHE A 484 0.32 -4.69 13.35
CA PHE A 484 1.72 -4.30 13.44
C PHE A 484 2.32 -4.66 14.81
N GLN A 485 3.64 -4.83 14.87
CA GLN A 485 4.37 -5.01 16.14
C GLN A 485 5.82 -4.52 16.00
N ALA A 486 6.44 -4.02 17.08
CA ALA A 486 7.78 -3.39 17.05
C ALA A 486 8.78 -3.90 18.12
N GLY A 487 8.63 -5.15 18.57
CA GLY A 487 9.40 -5.74 19.68
C GLY A 487 10.75 -6.33 19.24
N ALA A 488 11.85 -5.64 19.53
CA ALA A 488 13.20 -6.05 19.12
C ALA A 488 13.86 -7.15 19.98
N SER A 489 13.37 -7.42 21.20
CA SER A 489 13.92 -8.47 22.08
C SER A 489 13.55 -9.88 21.60
N THR A 490 14.25 -10.93 22.02
CA THR A 490 13.96 -12.32 21.59
C THR A 490 12.50 -12.72 21.85
N LYS A 491 11.95 -12.37 23.02
CA LYS A 491 10.53 -12.61 23.33
C LYS A 491 9.60 -11.71 22.51
N GLY A 492 10.00 -10.47 22.25
CA GLY A 492 9.31 -9.56 21.35
C GLY A 492 9.23 -10.07 19.92
N GLN A 493 10.32 -10.62 19.38
CA GLN A 493 10.40 -11.20 18.04
C GLN A 493 9.58 -12.49 17.92
N ALA A 494 9.60 -13.36 18.95
CA ALA A 494 8.76 -14.55 18.98
C ALA A 494 7.25 -14.20 19.00
N PHE A 495 6.86 -13.20 19.79
CA PHE A 495 5.49 -12.67 19.81
C PHE A 495 5.12 -11.98 18.47
N ALA A 496 6.07 -11.25 17.86
CA ALA A 496 5.87 -10.64 16.54
C ALA A 496 5.61 -11.69 15.47
N ALA A 497 6.46 -12.72 15.39
CA ALA A 497 6.32 -13.84 14.47
C ALA A 497 4.99 -14.59 14.66
N LYS A 498 4.45 -14.62 15.88
CA LYS A 498 3.15 -15.20 16.20
C LYS A 498 1.97 -14.37 15.72
N HIS A 499 1.92 -13.11 16.11
CA HIS A 499 0.72 -12.27 16.03
C HIS A 499 0.74 -11.24 14.91
N ALA A 500 1.91 -10.77 14.48
CA ALA A 500 2.02 -9.66 13.55
C ALA A 500 1.78 -10.08 12.10
N GLU A 501 1.14 -9.20 11.35
CA GLU A 501 1.07 -9.22 9.88
C GLU A 501 2.14 -8.31 9.29
N SER A 502 2.58 -7.29 10.05
CA SER A 502 3.75 -6.47 9.79
C SER A 502 4.64 -6.28 11.03
N VAL A 503 5.96 -6.40 10.90
CA VAL A 503 6.91 -6.09 11.98
C VAL A 503 7.72 -4.85 11.61
N PHE A 504 7.75 -3.88 12.52
CA PHE A 504 8.56 -2.67 12.42
C PHE A 504 9.89 -2.87 13.16
N ILE A 505 11.00 -2.64 12.46
CA ILE A 505 12.36 -2.82 12.97
C ILE A 505 13.21 -1.56 12.72
N ALA A 506 14.19 -1.33 13.59
CA ALA A 506 15.20 -0.29 13.41
C ALA A 506 16.59 -0.93 13.51
N GLY A 507 17.56 -0.36 12.79
CA GLY A 507 18.93 -0.85 12.79
C GLY A 507 19.79 -0.16 11.74
N PRO A 508 21.09 0.01 12.00
CA PRO A 508 21.95 0.96 11.27
C PRO A 508 22.50 0.43 9.94
N THR A 509 22.44 -0.88 9.68
CA THR A 509 23.12 -1.51 8.53
C THR A 509 22.34 -2.69 7.93
N ILE A 510 22.51 -2.93 6.64
CA ILE A 510 21.89 -4.05 5.90
C ILE A 510 22.15 -5.40 6.59
N PRO A 511 23.39 -5.78 7.00
CA PRO A 511 23.62 -7.07 7.67
C PRO A 511 22.90 -7.19 9.03
N HIS A 512 22.71 -6.07 9.74
CA HIS A 512 21.98 -6.05 11.00
C HIS A 512 20.49 -6.30 10.78
N LEU A 513 19.86 -5.56 9.85
CA LEU A 513 18.46 -5.76 9.50
C LEU A 513 18.22 -7.16 8.93
N LYS A 514 19.10 -7.65 8.04
CA LYS A 514 19.04 -9.01 7.47
C LYS A 514 19.01 -10.10 8.55
N LYS A 515 19.76 -9.93 9.64
CA LYS A 515 19.73 -10.85 10.78
C LYS A 515 18.37 -10.84 11.48
N ILE A 516 17.77 -9.67 11.67
CA ILE A 516 16.46 -9.51 12.31
C ILE A 516 15.34 -10.08 11.41
N THR A 517 15.30 -9.72 10.13
CA THR A 517 14.32 -10.25 9.17
C THR A 517 14.40 -11.78 9.10
N SER A 518 15.60 -12.34 8.91
CA SER A 518 15.81 -13.80 8.88
C SER A 518 15.33 -14.48 10.16
N GLY A 519 15.54 -13.87 11.34
CA GLY A 519 15.05 -14.37 12.62
C GLY A 519 13.52 -14.37 12.72
N ILE A 520 12.87 -13.28 12.33
CA ILE A 520 11.40 -13.18 12.29
C ILE A 520 10.80 -14.22 11.34
N ARG A 521 11.35 -14.34 10.12
CA ARG A 521 10.93 -15.31 9.09
C ARG A 521 11.10 -16.76 9.58
N ALA A 522 12.20 -17.07 10.27
CA ALA A 522 12.44 -18.39 10.86
C ALA A 522 11.44 -18.69 11.98
N SER A 523 11.26 -17.77 12.93
CA SER A 523 10.30 -17.92 14.03
C SER A 523 8.85 -18.02 13.54
N ALA A 524 8.48 -17.37 12.43
CA ALA A 524 7.14 -17.51 11.85
C ALA A 524 6.92 -18.94 11.33
N ARG A 525 7.93 -19.50 10.63
CA ARG A 525 7.91 -20.89 10.13
C ARG A 525 7.84 -21.91 11.28
N GLU A 526 8.62 -21.71 12.33
CA GLU A 526 8.63 -22.58 13.52
C GLU A 526 7.26 -22.62 14.22
N GLN A 527 6.49 -21.53 14.12
CA GLN A 527 5.14 -21.41 14.66
C GLN A 527 4.03 -21.80 13.66
N GLY A 528 4.39 -22.38 12.51
CA GLY A 528 3.45 -22.89 11.52
C GLY A 528 2.85 -21.84 10.56
N ARG A 529 3.37 -20.61 10.57
CA ARG A 529 2.95 -19.53 9.66
C ARG A 529 3.81 -19.48 8.41
N ASP A 530 3.23 -19.02 7.30
CA ASP A 530 3.99 -18.62 6.12
C ASP A 530 4.87 -17.39 6.46
N PRO A 531 6.21 -17.48 6.36
CA PRO A 531 7.09 -16.36 6.64
C PRO A 531 6.80 -15.10 5.80
N THR A 532 6.24 -15.26 4.60
CA THR A 532 5.92 -14.15 3.68
C THR A 532 4.65 -13.40 4.07
N SER A 533 3.82 -13.97 4.96
CA SER A 533 2.64 -13.33 5.57
C SER A 533 2.99 -12.34 6.70
N VAL A 534 4.27 -12.22 7.06
CA VAL A 534 4.77 -11.29 8.09
C VAL A 534 5.64 -10.22 7.44
N LYS A 535 5.06 -9.14 6.92
CA LYS A 535 5.81 -8.09 6.22
C LYS A 535 6.81 -7.41 7.16
N VAL A 536 7.99 -7.00 6.69
CA VAL A 536 9.00 -6.34 7.55
C VAL A 536 9.36 -4.94 7.06
N PHE A 537 9.27 -3.96 7.95
CA PHE A 537 9.45 -2.54 7.69
C PHE A 537 10.63 -1.99 8.46
N ALA A 538 11.57 -1.32 7.78
CA ALA A 538 12.69 -0.64 8.44
C ALA A 538 12.38 0.83 8.71
N LEU A 539 12.84 1.36 9.85
CA LEU A 539 12.94 2.81 10.08
C LEU A 539 13.96 3.41 9.12
N VAL A 540 13.57 4.42 8.34
CA VAL A 540 14.48 5.19 7.48
C VAL A 540 14.07 6.67 7.55
N THR A 541 15.04 7.57 7.50
CA THR A 541 14.80 9.00 7.21
C THR A 541 15.47 9.36 5.89
N ILE A 542 14.78 10.13 5.06
CA ILE A 542 15.26 10.56 3.75
C ILE A 542 15.34 12.09 3.75
N ILE A 543 16.46 12.63 3.27
CA ILE A 543 16.61 14.03 2.89
C ILE A 543 17.01 14.03 1.42
N THR A 544 16.12 14.50 0.56
CA THR A 544 16.30 14.47 -0.90
C THR A 544 16.10 15.85 -1.51
N GLY A 545 16.58 16.01 -2.74
CA GLY A 545 16.35 17.17 -3.58
C GLY A 545 16.59 16.85 -5.05
N PRO A 546 16.48 17.86 -5.93
CA PRO A 546 16.76 17.73 -7.36
C PRO A 546 18.16 17.20 -7.69
N THR A 547 19.15 17.54 -6.86
CA THR A 547 20.56 17.13 -7.02
C THR A 547 21.15 16.60 -5.70
N GLU A 548 22.29 15.92 -5.78
CA GLU A 548 23.05 15.48 -4.59
C GLU A 548 23.45 16.68 -3.72
N ASP A 549 23.96 17.75 -4.35
CA ASP A 549 24.44 18.95 -3.66
C ASP A 549 23.30 19.69 -2.92
N GLU A 550 22.10 19.75 -3.52
CA GLU A 550 20.91 20.35 -2.88
C GLU A 550 20.40 19.49 -1.71
N ALA A 551 20.42 18.16 -1.83
CA ALA A 551 20.07 17.25 -0.74
C ALA A 551 21.07 17.37 0.43
N GLN A 552 22.37 17.47 0.11
CA GLN A 552 23.43 17.65 1.08
C GLN A 552 23.33 19.01 1.79
N ALA A 553 23.12 20.10 1.04
CA ALA A 553 22.91 21.43 1.60
C ALA A 553 21.69 21.49 2.54
N LYS A 554 20.58 20.84 2.16
CA LYS A 554 19.38 20.70 3.01
C LYS A 554 19.69 19.95 4.31
N TYR A 555 20.47 18.87 4.26
CA TYR A 555 20.92 18.16 5.48
C TYR A 555 21.86 19.01 6.35
N ASP A 556 22.80 19.73 5.75
CA ASP A 556 23.73 20.60 6.47
C ASP A 556 23.03 21.79 7.13
N GLU A 557 21.92 22.27 6.58
CA GLU A 557 21.00 23.23 7.22
C GLU A 557 20.24 22.57 8.38
N TYR A 558 19.58 21.44 8.15
CA TYR A 558 18.83 20.69 9.19
C TYR A 558 19.71 20.32 10.39
N ARG A 559 20.97 19.96 10.17
CA ARG A 559 21.94 19.63 11.23
C ARG A 559 22.21 20.81 12.19
N GLN A 560 22.01 22.05 11.77
CA GLN A 560 22.18 23.23 12.64
C GLN A 560 21.06 23.37 13.69
N HIS A 561 19.90 22.76 13.44
CA HIS A 561 18.75 22.74 14.34
C HIS A 561 18.71 21.50 15.26
N ALA A 562 19.64 20.56 15.09
CA ALA A 562 19.73 19.33 15.87
C ALA A 562 19.98 19.60 17.38
N ASN A 563 19.13 19.06 18.24
CA ASN A 563 19.22 19.26 19.69
C ASN A 563 19.85 18.06 20.41
N ILE A 564 21.10 18.23 20.85
CA ILE A 564 21.89 17.22 21.58
C ILE A 564 21.24 16.80 22.90
N GLU A 565 20.65 17.72 23.67
CA GLU A 565 20.00 17.38 24.94
C GLU A 565 18.75 16.50 24.71
N GLY A 566 17.94 16.82 23.70
CA GLY A 566 16.78 16.02 23.29
C GLY A 566 17.16 14.66 22.72
N ALA A 567 18.22 14.59 21.92
CA ALA A 567 18.76 13.31 21.42
C ALA A 567 19.21 12.39 22.56
N LEU A 568 19.92 12.93 23.56
CA LEU A 568 20.32 12.16 24.75
C LEU A 568 19.11 11.78 25.64
N ALA A 569 18.07 12.62 25.72
CA ALA A 569 16.84 12.29 26.42
C ALA A 569 16.11 11.09 25.77
N LEU A 570 15.95 11.12 24.44
CA LEU A 570 15.38 10.01 23.68
C LEU A 570 16.22 8.72 23.85
N TYR A 571 17.53 8.82 23.65
CA TYR A 571 18.45 7.70 23.82
C TYR A 571 18.40 7.10 25.23
N GLY A 572 18.30 7.93 26.26
CA GLY A 572 18.18 7.49 27.65
C GLY A 572 16.95 6.61 27.87
N GLY A 573 15.80 6.99 27.28
CA GLY A 573 14.60 6.15 27.32
C GLY A 573 14.73 4.87 26.50
N TRP A 574 15.27 4.93 25.28
CA TRP A 574 15.39 3.77 24.39
C TRP A 574 16.39 2.73 24.89
N ALA A 575 17.56 3.15 25.38
CA ALA A 575 18.61 2.28 25.87
C ALA A 575 18.46 1.93 27.35
N GLY A 576 17.69 2.70 28.13
CA GLY A 576 17.64 2.59 29.59
C GLY A 576 18.92 3.02 30.29
N VAL A 577 19.76 3.85 29.64
CA VAL A 577 21.09 4.26 30.11
C VAL A 577 21.20 5.77 30.13
N ASP A 578 21.44 6.35 31.31
CA ASP A 578 21.76 7.78 31.41
C ASP A 578 23.23 8.03 31.06
N LEU A 579 23.46 8.78 29.98
CA LEU A 579 24.80 9.22 29.56
C LEU A 579 25.24 10.53 30.23
N SER A 580 24.40 11.16 31.06
CA SER A 580 24.70 12.45 31.70
C SER A 580 25.82 12.41 32.75
N ALA A 581 26.12 11.21 33.27
CA ALA A 581 27.21 10.96 34.20
C ALA A 581 28.61 10.92 33.54
N ILE A 582 28.67 11.08 32.22
CA ILE A 582 29.89 11.12 31.41
C ILE A 582 29.99 12.54 30.82
N ASP A 583 31.20 13.10 30.75
CA ASP A 583 31.40 14.31 29.97
C ASP A 583 31.02 14.06 28.49
N VAL A 584 30.34 15.00 27.87
CA VAL A 584 29.72 14.80 26.55
C VAL A 584 30.75 14.55 25.44
N ASP A 585 32.01 14.95 25.66
CA ASP A 585 33.15 14.77 24.76
C ASP A 585 34.15 13.71 25.25
N GLN A 586 33.93 13.10 26.41
CA GLN A 586 34.76 12.00 26.91
C GLN A 586 34.53 10.71 26.07
N PRO A 587 35.61 10.04 25.62
CA PRO A 587 35.52 8.74 24.96
C PRO A 587 34.92 7.66 25.86
N LEU A 588 33.95 6.91 25.32
CA LEU A 588 33.26 5.83 26.05
C LEU A 588 34.15 4.63 26.35
N GLU A 589 35.29 4.49 25.68
CA GLU A 589 36.25 3.39 25.87
C GLU A 589 36.98 3.43 27.22
N TYR A 590 37.10 4.62 27.84
CA TYR A 590 37.76 4.81 29.14
C TYR A 590 36.79 4.78 30.33
N VAL A 591 35.51 4.41 30.12
CA VAL A 591 34.49 4.40 31.16
C VAL A 591 34.24 2.98 31.67
N GLU A 592 34.60 2.71 32.93
CA GLU A 592 34.59 1.35 33.50
C GLU A 592 33.19 0.80 33.90
N ASN A 593 32.12 1.59 33.71
CA ASN A 593 30.74 1.19 34.03
C ASN A 593 30.19 0.17 33.01
N ASP A 594 29.64 -0.96 33.49
CA ASP A 594 29.10 -2.04 32.64
C ASP A 594 28.02 -1.61 31.63
N ALA A 595 27.13 -0.70 32.00
CA ALA A 595 26.12 -0.17 31.08
C ALA A 595 26.80 0.57 29.92
N ILE A 596 27.82 1.36 30.24
CA ILE A 596 28.58 2.17 29.27
C ILE A 596 29.49 1.30 28.41
N ARG A 597 30.12 0.26 28.98
CA ARG A 597 30.82 -0.79 28.21
C ARG A 597 29.89 -1.48 27.21
N SER A 598 28.62 -1.65 27.55
CA SER A 598 27.61 -2.19 26.62
C SER A 598 27.29 -1.20 25.49
N VAL A 599 27.06 0.07 25.82
CA VAL A 599 26.85 1.15 24.84
C VAL A 599 28.05 1.26 23.88
N ASN A 600 29.28 1.30 24.40
CA ASN A 600 30.50 1.37 23.57
C ASN A 600 30.58 0.16 22.62
N ARG A 601 30.46 -1.08 23.12
CA ARG A 601 30.47 -2.29 22.28
C ARG A 601 29.37 -2.34 21.21
N MET A 602 28.26 -1.63 21.42
CA MET A 602 27.19 -1.48 20.44
C MET A 602 27.57 -0.47 19.36
N TRP A 603 28.05 0.72 19.73
CA TRP A 603 28.35 1.82 18.81
C TRP A 603 29.67 1.64 18.04
N SER A 604 30.71 1.05 18.65
CA SER A 604 31.97 0.71 17.95
C SER A 604 31.79 -0.24 16.75
N LYS A 605 30.60 -0.86 16.60
CA LYS A 605 30.24 -1.71 15.45
C LYS A 605 29.41 -0.98 14.37
N GLN A 606 29.12 0.31 14.55
CA GLN A 606 28.23 1.11 13.69
C GLN A 606 28.95 2.24 12.95
N GLY A 607 30.24 2.46 13.22
CA GLY A 607 31.06 3.47 12.55
C GLY A 607 32.32 2.87 11.91
N PRO A 608 33.13 3.71 11.24
CA PRO A 608 34.50 3.39 10.89
C PRO A 608 35.28 2.86 12.12
N GLY A 609 36.18 1.89 11.92
CA GLY A 609 36.87 1.19 13.02
C GLY A 609 37.81 2.07 13.86
N ASP A 610 38.14 3.26 13.36
CA ASP A 610 38.93 4.32 13.97
C ASP A 610 38.07 5.40 14.66
N LEU A 611 36.74 5.35 14.54
CA LEU A 611 35.85 6.35 15.14
C LEU A 611 35.69 6.13 16.65
N VAL A 612 36.40 6.94 17.43
CA VAL A 612 36.22 7.06 18.89
C VAL A 612 34.85 7.65 19.19
N TRP A 613 33.99 6.91 19.91
CA TRP A 613 32.63 7.34 20.27
C TRP A 613 32.59 8.11 21.59
N THR A 614 31.79 9.18 21.61
CA THR A 614 31.47 10.03 22.77
C THR A 614 29.95 10.20 22.86
N PRO A 615 29.37 10.61 24.01
CA PRO A 615 27.95 10.95 24.09
C PRO A 615 27.52 11.98 23.04
N ARG A 616 28.35 12.99 22.72
CA ARG A 616 28.09 13.97 21.64
C ARG A 616 27.93 13.28 20.29
N LYS A 617 28.86 12.39 19.90
CA LYS A 617 28.80 11.71 18.60
C LYS A 617 27.60 10.76 18.48
N ILE A 618 27.19 10.12 19.58
CA ILE A 618 25.94 9.36 19.63
C ILE A 618 24.74 10.29 19.38
N ALA A 619 24.67 11.41 20.11
CA ALA A 619 23.59 12.37 19.99
C ALA A 619 23.50 12.99 18.58
N GLU A 620 24.62 13.42 18.00
CA GLU A 620 24.71 13.91 16.60
C GLU A 620 24.32 12.86 15.56
N LYS A 621 24.54 11.57 15.84
CA LYS A 621 24.21 10.49 14.92
C LYS A 621 22.71 10.17 14.92
N ILE A 622 22.01 10.39 16.03
CA ILE A 622 20.58 10.07 16.19
C ILE A 622 19.67 11.31 16.16
N SER A 623 20.22 12.52 16.13
CA SER A 623 19.45 13.77 16.19
C SER A 623 18.61 14.05 14.94
N ILE A 624 18.82 13.30 13.86
CA ILE A 624 17.98 13.27 12.66
C ILE A 624 17.72 11.80 12.32
N GLY A 625 16.48 11.33 12.46
CA GLY A 625 16.06 9.97 12.11
C GLY A 625 16.29 8.87 13.16
N GLY A 626 16.71 9.21 14.38
CA GLY A 626 16.80 8.28 15.50
C GLY A 626 17.80 7.14 15.28
N LEU A 627 17.35 5.89 15.44
CA LEU A 627 18.19 4.67 15.34
C LEU A 627 18.12 3.98 13.96
N GLY A 628 17.51 4.61 12.95
CA GLY A 628 17.48 4.13 11.58
C GLY A 628 18.63 4.71 10.72
N PRO A 629 18.87 4.17 9.52
CA PRO A 629 19.63 4.88 8.50
C PRO A 629 18.99 6.22 8.13
N LEU A 630 19.84 7.25 8.04
CA LEU A 630 19.56 8.51 7.37
C LEU A 630 20.18 8.44 5.97
N ILE A 631 19.34 8.61 4.94
CA ILE A 631 19.74 8.63 3.54
C ILE A 631 19.66 10.08 3.05
N VAL A 632 20.78 10.62 2.57
CA VAL A 632 20.87 11.94 1.95
C VAL A 632 21.32 11.77 0.50
N GLY A 633 20.65 12.40 -0.45
CA GLY A 633 21.07 12.40 -1.85
C GLY A 633 19.96 12.67 -2.87
N SER A 634 20.28 12.53 -4.15
CA SER A 634 19.31 12.67 -5.25
C SER A 634 18.29 11.54 -5.29
N ALA A 635 17.19 11.74 -6.01
CA ALA A 635 16.15 10.73 -6.23
C ALA A 635 16.70 9.36 -6.65
N THR A 636 17.61 9.35 -7.63
CA THR A 636 18.24 8.14 -8.19
C THR A 636 19.08 7.41 -7.12
N ASN A 637 19.83 8.15 -6.31
CA ASN A 637 20.70 7.62 -5.27
C ASN A 637 19.88 7.07 -4.09
N VAL A 638 18.91 7.83 -3.61
CA VAL A 638 17.95 7.37 -2.59
C VAL A 638 17.25 6.10 -3.05
N ALA A 639 16.71 6.07 -4.27
CA ALA A 639 16.05 4.87 -4.83
C ALA A 639 17.01 3.68 -4.97
N ASN A 640 18.26 3.88 -5.39
CA ASN A 640 19.28 2.82 -5.42
C ASN A 640 19.49 2.20 -4.04
N GLN A 641 19.64 3.03 -3.01
CA GLN A 641 19.82 2.57 -1.63
C GLN A 641 18.57 1.83 -1.15
N LEU A 642 17.37 2.40 -1.31
CA LEU A 642 16.11 1.75 -0.89
C LEU A 642 15.91 0.38 -1.57
N GLU A 643 16.22 0.24 -2.87
CA GLU A 643 16.23 -1.06 -3.53
C GLU A 643 17.25 -2.03 -2.91
N GLN A 644 18.46 -1.56 -2.60
CA GLN A 644 19.50 -2.37 -1.95
C GLN A 644 19.06 -2.85 -0.56
N TRP A 645 18.49 -1.98 0.27
CA TRP A 645 17.95 -2.34 1.59
C TRP A 645 16.84 -3.39 1.48
N VAL A 646 15.93 -3.26 0.51
CA VAL A 646 14.86 -4.25 0.26
C VAL A 646 15.41 -5.60 -0.19
N ASP A 647 16.24 -5.62 -1.23
CA ASP A 647 16.70 -6.86 -1.86
C ASP A 647 17.75 -7.59 -1.00
N GLU A 648 18.66 -6.88 -0.33
CA GLU A 648 19.72 -7.51 0.46
C GLU A 648 19.27 -7.90 1.88
N ALA A 649 18.41 -7.12 2.54
CA ALA A 649 17.95 -7.41 3.90
C ALA A 649 16.59 -8.14 3.97
N ASP A 650 15.93 -8.42 2.85
CA ASP A 650 14.55 -8.96 2.77
C ASP A 650 13.53 -8.12 3.55
N LEU A 651 13.57 -6.80 3.34
CA LEU A 651 12.50 -5.91 3.78
C LEU A 651 11.33 -5.98 2.79
N ASP A 652 10.12 -5.67 3.25
CA ASP A 652 8.95 -5.44 2.39
C ASP A 652 8.73 -3.93 2.17
N GLY A 653 9.20 -3.08 3.08
CA GLY A 653 8.97 -1.64 2.99
C GLY A 653 9.68 -0.84 4.06
N PHE A 654 9.25 0.42 4.19
CA PHE A 654 9.85 1.39 5.09
C PHE A 654 8.82 2.14 5.93
N ASN A 655 9.15 2.36 7.20
CA ASN A 655 8.54 3.38 8.05
C ASN A 655 9.41 4.63 7.92
N LEU A 656 8.95 5.57 7.11
CA LEU A 656 9.66 6.80 6.75
C LEU A 656 9.43 7.88 7.80
N ALA A 657 10.43 8.12 8.65
CA ALA A 657 10.41 9.23 9.61
C ALA A 657 10.78 10.55 8.92
N TYR A 658 10.18 11.65 9.39
CA TYR A 658 10.52 12.99 8.93
C TYR A 658 11.75 13.58 9.64
N ALA A 659 12.49 14.42 8.92
CA ALA A 659 13.38 15.41 9.53
C ALA A 659 12.60 16.69 9.85
N VAL A 660 11.79 17.16 8.89
CA VAL A 660 10.91 18.33 8.94
C VAL A 660 9.55 17.94 8.34
N THR A 661 8.44 18.27 8.99
CA THR A 661 7.07 17.93 8.55
C THR A 661 6.28 19.17 8.13
N PRO A 662 5.49 19.14 7.04
CA PRO A 662 5.27 18.02 6.12
C PRO A 662 6.37 17.82 5.07
N SER A 663 7.35 18.73 4.97
CA SER A 663 8.22 18.84 3.79
C SER A 663 9.07 17.61 3.46
N THR A 664 9.46 16.80 4.45
CA THR A 664 10.10 15.49 4.16
C THR A 664 9.19 14.57 3.34
N PHE A 665 7.88 14.55 3.63
CA PHE A 665 6.90 13.78 2.86
C PHE A 665 6.60 14.42 1.50
N GLU A 666 6.59 15.75 1.41
CA GLU A 666 6.44 16.47 0.12
C GLU A 666 7.60 16.12 -0.81
N ASP A 667 8.85 16.24 -0.34
CA ASP A 667 10.07 15.85 -1.05
C ASP A 667 10.05 14.37 -1.51
N ILE A 668 9.62 13.44 -0.64
CA ILE A 668 9.52 12.01 -0.99
C ILE A 668 8.49 11.78 -2.10
N ILE A 669 7.38 12.52 -2.08
CA ILE A 669 6.30 12.41 -3.08
C ILE A 669 6.72 13.04 -4.42
N GLU A 670 7.44 14.15 -4.40
CA GLU A 670 7.92 14.83 -5.60
C GLU A 670 9.06 14.06 -6.28
N PHE A 671 10.06 13.60 -5.51
CA PHE A 671 11.30 13.07 -6.06
C PHE A 671 11.40 11.54 -6.03
N ILE A 672 10.99 10.88 -4.94
CA ILE A 672 11.26 9.44 -4.73
C ILE A 672 10.15 8.55 -5.28
N VAL A 673 8.88 8.93 -5.09
CA VAL A 673 7.72 8.15 -5.55
C VAL A 673 7.72 7.95 -7.08
N PRO A 674 7.97 8.96 -7.93
CA PRO A 674 8.04 8.77 -9.39
C PRO A 674 9.18 7.83 -9.80
N GLU A 675 10.35 7.96 -9.17
CA GLU A 675 11.52 7.12 -9.45
C GLU A 675 11.28 5.64 -9.05
N LEU A 676 10.66 5.40 -7.90
CA LEU A 676 10.28 4.03 -7.49
C LEU A 676 9.16 3.43 -8.35
N ARG A 677 8.21 4.24 -8.86
CA ARG A 677 7.22 3.79 -9.88
C ARG A 677 7.92 3.43 -11.19
N HIS A 678 8.80 4.29 -11.70
CA HIS A 678 9.59 4.04 -12.92
C HIS A 678 10.39 2.73 -12.84
N ARG A 679 10.94 2.41 -11.65
CA ARG A 679 11.67 1.16 -11.37
C ARG A 679 10.79 -0.08 -11.16
N GLY A 680 9.46 0.05 -11.20
CA GLY A 680 8.50 -1.03 -10.93
C GLY A 680 8.48 -1.49 -9.46
N ARG A 681 8.90 -0.64 -8.52
CA ARG A 681 8.90 -0.90 -7.07
C ARG A 681 7.62 -0.42 -6.38
N LEU A 682 6.95 0.58 -6.96
CA LEU A 682 5.62 1.03 -6.53
C LEU A 682 4.58 0.69 -7.60
N PRO A 683 3.33 0.40 -7.21
CA PRO A 683 2.23 0.25 -8.16
C PRO A 683 1.84 1.62 -8.77
N GLU A 684 1.33 1.56 -10.00
CA GLU A 684 0.57 2.67 -10.56
C GLU A 684 -0.73 2.90 -9.79
N GLN A 685 -1.09 4.17 -9.60
CA GLN A 685 -2.22 4.55 -8.76
C GLN A 685 -3.41 4.97 -9.61
N ALA A 686 -4.25 4.00 -9.99
CA ALA A 686 -5.52 4.29 -10.67
C ALA A 686 -6.47 5.05 -9.74
N GLU A 687 -7.05 6.15 -10.21
CA GLU A 687 -7.95 7.00 -9.41
C GLU A 687 -9.20 6.24 -8.96
N ASP A 688 -9.75 5.41 -9.86
CA ASP A 688 -10.94 4.58 -9.67
C ASP A 688 -10.64 3.15 -9.16
N ALA A 689 -9.45 2.91 -8.61
CA ALA A 689 -9.13 1.61 -8.02
C ALA A 689 -10.17 1.22 -6.94
N PRO A 690 -10.71 -0.01 -6.96
CA PRO A 690 -11.70 -0.44 -5.98
C PRO A 690 -11.14 -0.35 -4.57
N ARG A 691 -11.97 0.12 -3.62
CA ARG A 691 -11.59 0.23 -2.22
C ARG A 691 -11.25 -1.16 -1.68
N LYS A 692 -10.06 -1.29 -1.09
CA LYS A 692 -9.60 -2.47 -0.37
C LYS A 692 -9.54 -2.17 1.12
N THR A 693 -9.67 -3.21 1.93
CA THR A 693 -9.18 -3.19 3.31
C THR A 693 -7.65 -3.13 3.33
N LEU A 694 -7.07 -2.72 4.46
CA LEU A 694 -5.61 -2.65 4.63
C LEU A 694 -4.99 -4.05 4.51
N ARG A 695 -5.64 -5.09 5.03
CA ARG A 695 -5.20 -6.48 4.86
C ARG A 695 -5.13 -6.92 3.39
N GLU A 696 -6.13 -6.60 2.58
CA GLU A 696 -6.11 -6.89 1.13
C GLU A 696 -5.08 -6.06 0.36
N LEU A 697 -4.78 -4.83 0.82
CA LEU A 697 -3.72 -3.99 0.25
C LEU A 697 -2.33 -4.57 0.50
N MET A 698 -2.08 -5.03 1.74
CA MET A 698 -0.77 -5.50 2.23
C MET A 698 -0.49 -6.97 1.87
N GLY A 699 -1.53 -7.80 1.79
CA GLY A 699 -1.43 -9.20 1.38
C GLY A 699 -1.28 -9.37 -0.14
N GLY A 700 -1.81 -8.44 -0.94
CA GLY A 700 -1.69 -8.47 -2.40
C GLY A 700 -2.76 -9.34 -3.09
N PRO A 701 -2.52 -9.80 -4.34
CA PRO A 701 -3.49 -10.59 -5.10
C PRO A 701 -3.90 -11.88 -4.39
N GLY A 702 -5.20 -12.07 -4.18
CA GLY A 702 -5.76 -13.25 -3.49
C GLY A 702 -5.84 -13.15 -1.96
N ALA A 703 -5.35 -12.06 -1.36
CA ALA A 703 -5.55 -11.78 0.06
C ALA A 703 -7.04 -11.47 0.37
N THR A 704 -7.48 -11.81 1.57
CA THR A 704 -8.83 -11.55 2.10
C THR A 704 -8.82 -10.39 3.09
N SER A 705 -9.98 -9.79 3.35
CA SER A 705 -10.14 -8.80 4.43
C SER A 705 -9.92 -9.38 5.83
N HIS A 706 -10.14 -10.69 6.01
CA HIS A 706 -9.88 -11.42 7.26
C HIS A 706 -8.47 -12.00 7.34
N VAL A 707 -8.03 -12.28 8.56
CA VAL A 707 -6.74 -12.93 8.88
C VAL A 707 -6.53 -14.25 8.12
N ALA A 708 -5.28 -14.55 7.77
CA ALA A 708 -4.90 -15.76 7.06
C ALA A 708 -5.13 -17.04 7.91
N ARG A 709 -5.30 -18.20 7.25
CA ARG A 709 -5.68 -19.47 7.91
C ARG A 709 -4.67 -19.99 8.94
N ASP A 710 -3.41 -19.60 8.79
CA ASP A 710 -2.28 -19.93 9.65
C ASP A 710 -2.11 -18.94 10.82
N HIS A 711 -2.83 -17.81 10.81
CA HIS A 711 -2.77 -16.80 11.87
C HIS A 711 -3.48 -17.29 13.14
N PRO A 712 -2.93 -17.04 14.35
CA PRO A 712 -3.51 -17.54 15.61
C PRO A 712 -4.92 -17.03 15.92
N ALA A 713 -5.41 -15.96 15.29
CA ALA A 713 -6.79 -15.50 15.42
C ALA A 713 -7.77 -16.38 14.63
N TYR A 714 -7.36 -17.00 13.53
CA TYR A 714 -8.23 -17.78 12.65
C TYR A 714 -8.88 -18.99 13.36
N LYS A 715 -8.21 -19.57 14.36
CA LYS A 715 -8.76 -20.66 15.19
C LYS A 715 -10.00 -20.27 16.00
N TYR A 716 -10.28 -18.97 16.14
CA TYR A 716 -11.46 -18.44 16.81
C TYR A 716 -12.58 -18.05 15.84
N LYS A 717 -12.35 -18.09 14.52
CA LYS A 717 -13.41 -17.81 13.55
C LYS A 717 -14.51 -18.89 13.67
N ARG A 718 -15.76 -18.44 13.82
CA ARG A 718 -16.97 -19.26 13.66
C ARG A 718 -17.46 -19.22 12.20
#